data_AF-V7BQ83-F1
#
_entry.id   AF-V7BQ83-F1
#
_cell.length_a   1.000
_cell.length_b   1.000
_cell.length_c   1.000
_cell.angle_alpha   90.00
_cell.angle_beta   90.00
_cell.angle_gamma   90.00
#
_symmetry.space_group_name_H-M   'P 1'
#
loop_
_entity.id
_entity.type
_entity.pdbx_description
1 polymer ?
#
loop_
_entity_poly.entity_id
_entity_poly.type
_entity_poly.pdbx_seq_one_letter_code
_entity_poly.pdbx_strand_id
1 'polypeptide(L)'
;MALELVGGALLSTFLQVAFQKLASPQILDFFHARELDKKLLNKLETKLHSIHSLADDAERKQFMDPHVRNWLLKVKDIVLDAEDLLDDIQKLSKRQVDAESESQTCSGCTCKVLNFFKSSPISSLNKEIECRMKQILDDLEFLSSQRGDLGLKTASSVGSGLSNELPQKSQTTSLVVGSDIYGRDDDKRLIIDWLTSDINNGNQPSILSVVGMGGVGKTTLAQHVFNDPRISRAIFEAVTKSSDDSRDLEMVHRRLGEELTGKKFFLVLDDVWNENQTKWEEVQKPLDLGAQGSRILVTTRNKEVASTMRSKEHSLKQLQEDHCWKLFAKHAFGYVDTQPNPKCREIGMKIVKKCKGLPLALKTMGSLLYNKSSVSEWEIVFQSEIWEFSKERCNIMPALALSYIHLPSHLKDYEFKKECLIQLWMTENFPHCRQHSRTAEEVCQQYFNDLLSRSFFQQSGENEEVFFMHDLLNDLAKYVGGDMYFRLEVGQEKHIQKVTRYFSVQLGLYQYFDGFGTSCDTKRLRTFIAMRVNDLGYAWKCYMSIQELFSKFKLIRILSLSQYFDLQELPDSVGNLEYLRSLDLSHLEELPLNLHLLTNLCRLEFRMTKVRKVPPYLEKLKNLKLVMNSFNVGHDRELGIQRLREFNLEGSLSIGELQNIENPLDALEADLKNKTHLWCDRNSVDSKKQEYVIENLQPSKNIKELAIFDYGGKQFPNWLLENSLWNLVSLKLNECESCQRLPPLGLLPCLKILDISGFHEIVSIDAGFHGNNSSSFKSLETLDISDMSHWEKWECQVVTGSFPHLQRLSIKFCPKLKGQLPKQVVPLKILQIEDCQQLEASAPRALDLELSECGKLHLDWATMKILRMEEVSLLEIAGSDNLEHLEVDSVLLSISDNCVSLCTFPLDFFQTLKTLNLYGFHNLQMISQGLIHNHLECLEIFSCHKLESLCGNMRMLLPSLRMFLIKDCPRLELFPDGGFPSNLEDLTIEDCPRLELVDSMKRAFGDNSSLESLSIAKLDVECFPHKGLLPLSLTCLTIGRCLNLEKLDYKGLRQLSSLQALSLENCPNLQCLPEEGLPESISCLEIKQCPLLKQRCQKELEQGGEDLEKILNIQRLLIM
;
A
#
# COMPACT_ATOMS: atom_id res chain seq x y z
N MET A 1 6.42 12.22 -45.69
CA MET A 1 7.42 11.36 -45.02
C MET A 1 7.20 11.43 -43.50
N ALA A 2 6.01 11.02 -43.05
CA ALA A 2 5.48 11.30 -41.71
C ALA A 2 4.77 10.06 -41.13
N LEU A 3 5.42 8.89 -41.19
CA LEU A 3 4.83 7.59 -40.87
C LEU A 3 5.64 6.74 -39.86
N GLU A 4 6.71 7.27 -39.26
CA GLU A 4 7.61 6.50 -38.37
C GLU A 4 7.25 6.54 -36.87
N LEU A 5 6.29 7.35 -36.42
CA LEU A 5 6.32 7.83 -35.02
C LEU A 5 5.39 7.16 -33.99
N VAL A 6 4.84 5.97 -34.22
CA VAL A 6 3.95 5.31 -33.21
C VAL A 6 4.39 3.88 -32.83
N GLY A 7 5.61 3.48 -33.20
CA GLY A 7 6.17 2.18 -32.82
C GLY A 7 7.68 2.10 -33.01
N GLY A 8 8.40 3.19 -32.74
CA GLY A 8 9.86 3.25 -32.87
C GLY A 8 10.57 2.55 -31.72
N ALA A 9 11.71 1.92 -32.01
CA ALA A 9 12.48 1.23 -30.99
C ALA A 9 13.09 2.19 -29.93
N LEU A 10 13.42 1.67 -28.74
CA LEU A 10 13.97 2.46 -27.61
C LEU A 10 15.32 3.14 -27.95
N LEU A 11 16.13 2.57 -28.82
CA LEU A 11 17.32 3.24 -29.36
C LEU A 11 16.96 4.47 -30.23
N SER A 12 15.87 4.41 -31.00
CA SER A 12 15.44 5.48 -31.88
C SER A 12 15.06 6.75 -31.12
N THR A 13 14.54 6.64 -29.89
CA THR A 13 14.24 7.81 -29.05
C THR A 13 15.50 8.52 -28.56
N PHE A 14 16.54 7.79 -28.16
CA PHE A 14 17.83 8.41 -27.79
C PHE A 14 18.47 9.14 -28.98
N LEU A 15 18.49 8.48 -30.14
CA LEU A 15 19.01 9.08 -31.37
C LEU A 15 18.25 10.36 -31.76
N GLN A 16 16.93 10.39 -31.57
CA GLN A 16 16.13 11.57 -31.86
C GLN A 16 16.52 12.78 -31.00
N VAL A 17 16.82 12.57 -29.71
CA VAL A 17 17.31 13.63 -28.80
C VAL A 17 18.67 14.14 -29.27
N ALA A 18 19.58 13.23 -29.67
CA ALA A 18 20.87 13.62 -30.23
C ALA A 18 20.73 14.45 -31.52
N PHE A 19 19.84 14.08 -32.44
CA PHE A 19 19.58 14.84 -33.66
C PHE A 19 19.01 16.24 -33.39
N GLN A 20 18.08 16.37 -32.45
CA GLN A 20 17.55 17.68 -32.06
C GLN A 20 18.64 18.61 -31.52
N LYS A 21 19.56 18.06 -30.71
CA LYS A 21 20.70 18.83 -30.19
C LYS A 21 21.66 19.23 -31.30
N LEU A 22 22.01 18.30 -32.20
CA LEU A 22 22.89 18.59 -33.36
C LEU A 22 22.33 19.71 -34.25
N ALA A 23 21.01 19.75 -34.42
CA ALA A 23 20.32 20.78 -35.19
C ALA A 23 20.11 22.11 -34.42
N SER A 24 20.51 22.19 -33.15
CA SER A 24 20.36 23.40 -32.34
C SER A 24 21.26 24.53 -32.86
N PRO A 25 20.73 25.77 -33.02
CA PRO A 25 21.52 26.93 -33.42
C PRO A 25 22.74 27.14 -32.52
N GLN A 26 22.60 26.86 -31.23
CA GLN A 26 23.64 27.05 -30.22
C GLN A 26 24.90 26.19 -30.48
N ILE A 27 24.72 24.98 -31.02
CA ILE A 27 25.84 24.09 -31.36
C ILE A 27 26.47 24.53 -32.67
N LEU A 28 25.67 24.85 -33.68
CA LEU A 28 26.14 25.31 -34.99
C LEU A 28 26.96 26.62 -34.87
N ASP A 29 26.47 27.55 -34.06
CA ASP A 29 27.12 28.83 -33.80
C ASP A 29 28.42 28.66 -33.01
N PHE A 30 28.46 27.74 -32.04
CA PHE A 30 29.67 27.43 -31.28
C PHE A 30 30.79 26.89 -32.17
N PHE A 31 30.48 25.96 -33.08
CA PHE A 31 31.45 25.43 -34.04
C PHE A 31 31.92 26.49 -35.04
N HIS A 32 31.02 27.40 -35.45
CA HIS A 32 31.39 28.53 -36.31
C HIS A 32 32.28 29.54 -35.59
N ALA A 33 31.93 29.94 -34.37
CA ALA A 33 32.66 30.94 -33.59
C ALA A 33 34.06 30.50 -33.17
N ARG A 34 34.29 29.19 -33.01
CA ARG A 34 35.58 28.63 -32.55
C ARG A 34 36.42 28.00 -33.65
N GLU A 35 36.02 28.13 -34.91
CA GLU A 35 36.68 27.53 -36.07
C GLU A 35 36.94 26.01 -35.91
N LEU A 36 36.08 25.31 -35.17
CA LEU A 36 36.16 23.87 -34.98
C LEU A 36 35.81 23.15 -36.29
N ASP A 37 36.36 21.94 -36.48
CA ASP A 37 36.13 21.19 -37.71
C ASP A 37 34.65 20.79 -37.87
N LYS A 38 33.88 21.59 -38.62
CA LYS A 38 32.49 21.31 -38.99
C LYS A 38 32.32 19.97 -39.70
N LYS A 39 33.38 19.43 -40.32
CA LYS A 39 33.33 18.09 -40.90
C LYS A 39 33.15 17.01 -39.83
N LEU A 40 33.64 17.21 -38.60
CA LEU A 40 33.41 16.27 -37.49
C LEU A 40 31.94 16.24 -37.08
N LEU A 41 31.28 17.39 -37.00
CA LEU A 41 29.84 17.48 -36.68
C LEU A 41 28.97 16.78 -37.73
N ASN A 42 29.20 17.08 -39.01
CA ASN A 42 28.47 16.43 -40.11
C ASN A 42 28.76 14.93 -40.18
N LYS A 43 30.00 14.50 -39.87
CA LYS A 43 30.34 13.07 -39.77
C LYS A 43 29.57 12.39 -38.65
N LEU A 44 29.46 13.03 -37.47
CA LEU A 44 28.74 12.46 -36.33
C LEU A 44 27.26 12.29 -36.67
N GLU A 45 26.64 13.33 -37.25
CA GLU A 45 25.26 13.27 -37.71
C GLU A 45 25.06 12.14 -38.74
N THR A 46 25.96 12.01 -39.71
CA THR A 46 25.89 10.95 -40.74
C THR A 46 25.99 9.55 -40.13
N LYS A 47 26.91 9.35 -39.17
CA LYS A 47 27.10 8.05 -38.52
C LYS A 47 25.92 7.69 -37.60
N LEU A 48 25.36 8.66 -36.88
CA LEU A 48 24.16 8.45 -36.08
C LEU A 48 22.95 8.08 -36.97
N HIS A 49 22.80 8.71 -38.16
CA HIS A 49 21.78 8.31 -39.13
C HIS A 49 21.99 6.88 -39.67
N SER A 50 23.25 6.49 -39.92
CA SER A 50 23.60 5.11 -40.33
C SER A 50 23.14 4.09 -39.28
N ILE A 51 23.40 4.36 -38.00
CA ILE A 51 22.94 3.52 -36.88
C ILE A 51 21.41 3.56 -36.73
N HIS A 52 20.79 4.73 -36.85
CA HIS A 52 19.34 4.89 -36.77
C HIS A 52 18.61 4.01 -37.78
N SER A 53 19.13 3.92 -39.00
CA SER A 53 18.56 3.07 -40.06
C SER A 53 18.56 1.57 -39.77
N LEU A 54 19.32 1.14 -38.75
CA LEU A 54 19.44 -0.25 -38.30
C LEU A 54 18.70 -0.50 -36.97
N ALA A 55 18.24 0.55 -36.29
CA ALA A 55 17.75 0.48 -34.91
C ALA A 55 16.54 -0.45 -34.76
N ASP A 56 15.56 -0.34 -35.66
CA ASP A 56 14.34 -1.15 -35.58
C ASP A 56 14.58 -2.64 -35.86
N ASP A 57 15.46 -2.96 -36.82
CA ASP A 57 15.84 -4.36 -37.11
C ASP A 57 16.68 -4.96 -35.97
N ALA A 58 17.60 -4.18 -35.41
CA ALA A 58 18.41 -4.59 -34.27
C ALA A 58 17.58 -4.82 -33.00
N GLU A 59 16.58 -3.97 -32.72
CA GLU A 59 15.71 -4.12 -31.55
C GLU A 59 14.73 -5.29 -31.69
N ARG A 60 14.39 -5.71 -32.91
CA ARG A 60 13.69 -6.98 -33.14
C ARG A 60 14.63 -8.18 -32.96
N LYS A 61 15.83 -8.10 -33.53
CA LYS A 61 16.82 -9.19 -33.51
C LYS A 61 17.55 -9.38 -32.18
N GLN A 62 17.50 -8.41 -31.26
CA GLN A 62 18.13 -8.55 -29.94
C GLN A 62 17.60 -9.75 -29.15
N PHE A 63 16.37 -10.18 -29.42
CA PHE A 63 15.75 -11.36 -28.80
C PHE A 63 16.15 -12.67 -29.50
N MET A 64 16.69 -12.59 -30.72
CA MET A 64 17.07 -13.73 -31.56
C MET A 64 18.58 -14.00 -31.53
N ASP A 65 19.40 -12.95 -31.41
CA ASP A 65 20.84 -13.02 -31.47
C ASP A 65 21.50 -12.25 -30.30
N PRO A 66 22.17 -12.96 -29.36
CA PRO A 66 22.92 -12.34 -28.27
C PRO A 66 24.02 -11.37 -28.73
N HIS A 67 24.59 -11.57 -29.91
CA HIS A 67 25.58 -10.67 -30.49
C HIS A 67 24.94 -9.35 -30.93
N VAL A 68 23.75 -9.39 -31.53
CA VAL A 68 22.96 -8.19 -31.85
C VAL A 68 22.55 -7.46 -30.57
N ARG A 69 22.17 -8.18 -29.51
CA ARG A 69 21.88 -7.56 -28.20
C ARG A 69 23.10 -6.84 -27.63
N ASN A 70 24.27 -7.49 -27.61
CA ASN A 70 25.50 -6.87 -27.11
C ASN A 70 25.88 -5.64 -27.94
N TRP A 71 25.74 -5.73 -29.27
CA TRP A 71 25.91 -4.60 -30.16
C TRP A 71 24.96 -3.44 -29.80
N LEU A 72 23.68 -3.74 -29.58
CA LEU A 72 22.66 -2.75 -29.23
C LEU A 72 22.97 -2.03 -27.91
N LEU A 73 23.42 -2.76 -26.88
CA LEU A 73 23.81 -2.19 -25.60
C LEU A 73 25.01 -1.24 -25.75
N LYS A 74 26.01 -1.60 -26.56
CA LYS A 74 27.16 -0.72 -26.85
C LYS A 74 26.74 0.53 -27.62
N VAL A 75 25.89 0.37 -28.63
CA VAL A 75 25.36 1.50 -29.41
C VAL A 75 24.61 2.47 -28.48
N LYS A 76 23.74 1.96 -27.61
CA LYS A 76 23.02 2.78 -26.63
C LYS A 76 23.99 3.57 -25.74
N ASP A 77 25.11 2.99 -25.29
CA ASP A 77 26.07 3.70 -24.41
C ASP A 77 26.77 4.84 -25.15
N ILE A 78 27.19 4.60 -26.39
CA ILE A 78 27.88 5.59 -27.22
C ILE A 78 26.93 6.71 -27.65
N VAL A 79 25.66 6.42 -27.93
CA VAL A 79 24.66 7.46 -28.21
C VAL A 79 24.46 8.36 -26.99
N LEU A 80 24.45 7.79 -25.78
CA LEU A 80 24.39 8.57 -24.54
C LEU A 80 25.65 9.41 -24.32
N ASP A 81 26.85 8.89 -24.65
CA ASP A 81 28.09 9.69 -24.63
C ASP A 81 28.06 10.85 -25.64
N ALA A 82 27.50 10.62 -26.83
CA ALA A 82 27.30 11.67 -27.83
C ALA A 82 26.34 12.75 -27.32
N GLU A 83 25.23 12.36 -26.71
CA GLU A 83 24.31 13.30 -26.08
C GLU A 83 24.95 14.09 -24.94
N ASP A 84 25.77 13.43 -24.09
CA ASP A 84 26.48 14.06 -22.97
C ASP A 84 27.51 15.09 -23.48
N LEU A 85 28.22 14.77 -24.57
CA LEU A 85 29.16 15.70 -25.22
C LEU A 85 28.42 16.90 -25.84
N LEU A 86 27.27 16.69 -26.47
CA LEU A 86 26.46 17.77 -27.04
C LEU A 86 25.92 18.71 -25.94
N ASP A 87 25.52 18.15 -24.80
CA ASP A 87 25.13 18.91 -23.61
C ASP A 87 26.29 19.80 -23.10
N ASP A 88 27.51 19.24 -23.02
CA ASP A 88 28.72 20.01 -22.64
C ASP A 88 28.99 21.18 -23.61
N ILE A 89 28.82 20.98 -24.91
CA ILE A 89 29.02 22.01 -25.93
C ILE A 89 27.98 23.11 -25.82
N GLN A 90 26.71 22.73 -25.69
CA GLN A 90 25.59 23.67 -25.57
C GLN A 90 25.75 24.56 -24.32
N LYS A 91 26.19 23.97 -23.21
CA LYS A 91 26.56 24.69 -21.98
C LYS A 91 27.69 25.70 -22.20
N LEU A 92 28.77 25.30 -22.85
CA LEU A 92 29.90 26.18 -23.12
C LEU A 92 29.52 27.36 -24.03
N SER A 93 28.63 27.10 -25.00
CA SER A 93 28.04 28.12 -25.86
C SER A 93 27.23 29.14 -25.06
N LYS A 94 26.33 28.69 -24.17
CA LYS A 94 25.50 29.58 -23.33
C LYS A 94 26.35 30.49 -22.43
N ARG A 95 27.37 29.95 -21.75
CA ARG A 95 28.28 30.73 -20.89
C ARG A 95 29.05 31.82 -21.66
N GLN A 96 29.36 31.57 -22.92
CA GLN A 96 30.03 32.55 -23.77
C GLN A 96 29.09 33.71 -24.12
N VAL A 97 27.84 33.41 -24.50
CA VAL A 97 26.82 34.42 -24.80
C VAL A 97 26.53 35.28 -23.56
N ASP A 98 26.40 34.66 -22.39
CA ASP A 98 26.16 35.38 -21.13
C ASP A 98 27.34 36.33 -20.81
N ALA A 99 28.59 35.86 -20.93
CA ALA A 99 29.78 36.69 -20.70
C ALA A 99 29.95 37.83 -21.73
N GLU A 100 29.55 37.62 -22.98
CA GLU A 100 29.57 38.65 -24.03
C GLU A 100 28.47 39.69 -23.80
N SER A 101 27.30 39.29 -23.30
CA SER A 101 26.19 40.20 -22.99
C SER A 101 26.47 41.11 -21.78
N GLU A 102 27.09 40.58 -20.72
CA GLU A 102 27.52 41.38 -19.56
C GLU A 102 28.62 42.40 -19.91
N SER A 103 29.44 42.09 -20.92
CA SER A 103 30.50 42.99 -21.40
C SER A 103 29.97 44.23 -22.14
N GLN A 104 28.79 44.14 -22.76
CA GLN A 104 28.16 45.26 -23.46
C GLN A 104 27.49 46.26 -22.50
N THR A 105 27.15 45.83 -21.29
CA THR A 105 26.53 46.70 -20.26
C THR A 105 27.53 47.47 -19.38
N CYS A 106 28.82 47.12 -19.39
CA CYS A 106 29.86 47.81 -18.62
C CYS A 106 30.93 48.44 -19.53
N SER A 107 30.68 49.67 -20.00
CA SER A 107 31.60 50.42 -20.88
C SER A 107 32.87 51.00 -20.20
N GLY A 108 33.39 50.38 -19.12
CA GLY A 108 34.44 51.03 -18.32
C GLY A 108 35.37 50.14 -17.49
N CYS A 109 35.24 48.81 -17.49
CA CYS A 109 36.13 47.96 -16.69
C CYS A 109 36.70 46.82 -17.53
N THR A 110 38.03 46.82 -17.70
CA THR A 110 38.80 45.68 -18.19
C THR A 110 38.75 44.56 -17.15
N CYS A 111 37.67 43.77 -17.16
CA CYS A 111 37.49 42.63 -16.27
C CYS A 111 38.60 41.59 -16.52
N LYS A 112 39.43 41.32 -15.50
CA LYS A 112 40.48 40.29 -15.51
C LYS A 112 39.96 38.87 -15.86
N VAL A 113 38.65 38.65 -15.79
CA VAL A 113 37.95 37.43 -16.21
C VAL A 113 38.00 37.22 -17.74
N LEU A 114 38.01 38.28 -18.55
CA LEU A 114 38.11 38.19 -20.02
C LEU A 114 39.48 37.67 -20.50
N ASN A 115 40.56 37.90 -19.73
CA ASN A 115 41.89 37.38 -20.08
C ASN A 115 42.05 35.89 -19.78
N PHE A 116 41.19 35.29 -18.94
CA PHE A 116 41.15 33.84 -18.73
C PHE A 116 40.61 33.09 -19.96
N PHE A 117 39.69 33.72 -20.69
CA PHE A 117 39.07 33.18 -21.89
C PHE A 117 39.77 33.58 -23.20
N LYS A 118 41.00 34.10 -23.17
CA LYS A 118 41.67 34.54 -24.42
C LYS A 118 43.06 33.97 -24.71
N SER A 119 43.75 33.25 -23.82
CA SER A 119 45.16 32.93 -24.13
C SER A 119 45.78 31.60 -23.67
N SER A 120 45.07 30.64 -23.05
CA SER A 120 45.68 29.30 -22.83
C SER A 120 44.69 28.11 -22.63
N PRO A 121 43.61 28.20 -21.81
CA PRO A 121 42.75 27.04 -21.50
C PRO A 121 41.75 26.62 -22.60
N ILE A 122 41.49 27.50 -23.56
CA ILE A 122 40.49 27.27 -24.62
C ILE A 122 41.00 26.28 -25.67
N SER A 123 42.30 26.33 -25.99
CA SER A 123 42.90 25.39 -26.94
C SER A 123 42.87 23.94 -26.40
N SER A 124 43.09 23.75 -25.10
CA SER A 124 43.02 22.44 -24.46
C SER A 124 41.58 21.91 -24.37
N LEU A 125 40.61 22.77 -24.09
CA LEU A 125 39.19 22.40 -24.04
C LEU A 125 38.63 22.04 -25.42
N ASN A 126 38.94 22.85 -26.44
CA ASN A 126 38.56 22.56 -27.82
C ASN A 126 39.18 21.24 -28.30
N LYS A 127 40.47 20.99 -27.96
CA LYS A 127 41.12 19.70 -28.21
C LYS A 127 40.45 18.55 -27.47
N GLU A 128 40.02 18.74 -26.23
CA GLU A 128 39.29 17.72 -25.46
C GLU A 128 37.95 17.36 -26.12
N ILE A 129 37.17 18.36 -26.54
CA ILE A 129 35.91 18.18 -27.28
C ILE A 129 36.17 17.41 -28.58
N GLU A 130 37.15 17.85 -29.39
CA GLU A 130 37.50 17.16 -30.63
C GLU A 130 37.98 15.72 -30.39
N CYS A 131 38.78 15.47 -29.35
CA CYS A 131 39.24 14.13 -29.00
C CYS A 131 38.08 13.22 -28.60
N ARG A 132 37.17 13.68 -27.72
CA ARG A 132 35.96 12.92 -27.34
C ARG A 132 35.06 12.65 -28.54
N MET A 133 34.90 13.64 -29.42
CA MET A 133 34.08 13.50 -30.62
C MET A 133 34.69 12.50 -31.62
N LYS A 134 36.02 12.52 -31.81
CA LYS A 134 36.74 11.53 -32.63
C LYS A 134 36.61 10.12 -32.06
N GLN A 135 36.73 9.97 -30.74
CA GLN A 135 36.54 8.68 -30.09
C GLN A 135 35.12 8.12 -30.33
N ILE A 136 34.08 8.93 -30.14
CA ILE A 136 32.69 8.54 -30.43
C ILE A 136 32.52 8.16 -31.90
N LEU A 137 33.14 8.91 -32.82
CA LEU A 137 33.09 8.62 -34.26
C LEU A 137 33.76 7.27 -34.59
N ASP A 138 34.93 7.00 -34.03
CA ASP A 138 35.68 5.76 -34.23
C ASP A 138 34.88 4.56 -33.69
N ASP A 139 34.27 4.69 -32.52
CA ASP A 139 33.43 3.66 -31.91
C ASP A 139 32.14 3.41 -32.72
N LEU A 140 31.47 4.47 -33.19
CA LEU A 140 30.30 4.36 -34.07
C LEU A 140 30.68 3.74 -35.43
N GLU A 141 31.85 4.06 -35.97
CA GLU A 141 32.35 3.50 -37.22
C GLU A 141 32.66 2.01 -37.08
N PHE A 142 33.32 1.62 -35.99
CA PHE A 142 33.56 0.23 -35.64
C PHE A 142 32.24 -0.55 -35.53
N LEU A 143 31.25 -0.04 -34.81
CA LEU A 143 29.94 -0.70 -34.67
C LEU A 143 29.17 -0.74 -35.99
N SER A 144 29.24 0.30 -36.80
CA SER A 144 28.60 0.32 -38.13
C SER A 144 29.22 -0.72 -39.08
N SER A 145 30.52 -1.01 -38.95
CA SER A 145 31.20 -2.03 -39.75
C SER A 145 30.72 -3.46 -39.46
N GLN A 146 30.31 -3.74 -38.21
CA GLN A 146 29.82 -5.06 -37.78
C GLN A 146 28.42 -5.40 -38.32
N ARG A 147 27.71 -4.46 -38.96
CA ARG A 147 26.33 -4.67 -39.43
C ARG A 147 26.19 -5.86 -40.38
N GLY A 148 27.22 -6.12 -41.22
CA GLY A 148 27.21 -7.18 -42.21
C GLY A 148 27.33 -8.56 -41.57
N ASP A 149 28.22 -8.67 -40.58
CA ASP A 149 28.45 -9.89 -39.81
C ASP A 149 27.25 -10.26 -38.92
N LEU A 150 26.53 -9.23 -38.44
CA LEU A 150 25.30 -9.36 -37.64
C LEU A 150 24.02 -9.50 -38.48
N GLY A 151 24.14 -9.45 -39.82
CA GLY A 151 23.00 -9.57 -40.74
C GLY A 151 21.92 -8.50 -40.57
N LEU A 152 22.25 -7.30 -40.10
CA LEU A 152 21.30 -6.20 -39.88
C LEU A 152 20.89 -5.55 -41.21
N LYS A 153 19.58 -5.30 -41.38
CA LYS A 153 18.98 -4.76 -42.61
C LYS A 153 18.47 -3.33 -42.38
N THR A 154 18.60 -2.48 -43.40
CA THR A 154 17.98 -1.15 -43.41
C THR A 154 16.49 -1.24 -43.75
N ALA A 155 15.68 -0.34 -43.19
CA ALA A 155 14.22 -0.36 -43.26
C ALA A 155 13.59 -0.26 -44.68
N SER A 156 14.37 -0.20 -45.77
CA SER A 156 13.91 0.12 -47.12
C SER A 156 13.58 -1.08 -48.03
N SER A 157 13.13 -2.23 -47.51
CA SER A 157 12.86 -3.41 -48.37
C SER A 157 11.55 -4.18 -48.16
N VAL A 158 10.52 -3.63 -47.51
CA VAL A 158 9.19 -4.28 -47.47
C VAL A 158 8.08 -3.35 -47.96
N GLY A 159 7.64 -3.59 -49.20
CA GLY A 159 6.33 -3.30 -49.80
C GLY A 159 5.51 -2.10 -49.30
N SER A 160 5.54 -1.02 -50.10
CA SER A 160 4.56 0.06 -50.11
C SER A 160 3.14 -0.47 -50.43
N GLY A 161 2.19 -0.19 -49.55
CA GLY A 161 0.77 -0.31 -49.86
C GLY A 161 -0.10 -0.31 -48.61
N LEU A 162 -0.46 0.88 -48.09
CA LEU A 162 -1.70 1.12 -47.34
C LEU A 162 -1.99 2.63 -47.31
N SER A 163 -3.21 2.94 -47.73
CA SER A 163 -3.79 4.24 -48.02
C SER A 163 -4.05 5.10 -46.79
N ASN A 164 -3.93 6.42 -47.00
CA ASN A 164 -4.25 7.50 -46.07
C ASN A 164 -5.74 7.49 -45.68
N GLU A 165 -6.03 7.40 -44.38
CA GLU A 165 -7.14 8.10 -43.70
C GLU A 165 -7.01 7.91 -42.18
N LEU A 166 -7.02 9.02 -41.42
CA LEU A 166 -6.93 9.03 -39.95
C LEU A 166 -8.26 8.57 -39.31
N PRO A 167 -8.25 7.65 -38.33
CA PRO A 167 -9.31 7.59 -37.34
C PRO A 167 -8.96 8.49 -36.15
N GLN A 168 -9.77 9.53 -35.92
CA GLN A 168 -9.89 10.15 -34.60
C GLN A 168 -10.29 9.06 -33.59
N LYS A 169 -9.45 8.78 -32.59
CA LYS A 169 -9.77 7.82 -31.52
C LYS A 169 -10.49 8.51 -30.36
N SER A 170 -11.62 7.92 -29.99
CA SER A 170 -12.51 8.25 -28.89
C SER A 170 -11.86 8.08 -27.51
N GLN A 171 -12.35 8.84 -26.54
CA GLN A 171 -11.98 8.78 -25.12
C GLN A 171 -12.12 7.35 -24.56
N THR A 172 -11.08 6.88 -23.87
CA THR A 172 -11.03 5.58 -23.17
C THR A 172 -11.64 5.71 -21.78
N THR A 173 -12.68 4.92 -21.48
CA THR A 173 -13.25 4.78 -20.14
C THR A 173 -12.37 3.89 -19.27
N SER A 174 -12.00 4.35 -18.08
CA SER A 174 -11.06 3.72 -17.14
C SER A 174 -11.72 2.73 -16.16
N LEU A 175 -12.83 2.09 -16.53
CA LEU A 175 -13.54 1.17 -15.64
C LEU A 175 -12.93 -0.23 -15.71
N VAL A 176 -12.11 -0.57 -14.71
CA VAL A 176 -11.64 -1.95 -14.50
C VAL A 176 -12.69 -2.71 -13.69
N VAL A 177 -13.25 -3.74 -14.32
CA VAL A 177 -14.25 -4.67 -13.76
C VAL A 177 -13.53 -5.87 -13.13
N GLY A 178 -14.11 -6.41 -12.04
CA GLY A 178 -13.59 -7.49 -11.19
C GLY A 178 -12.90 -8.69 -11.89
N SER A 179 -12.00 -9.32 -11.13
CA SER A 179 -11.11 -10.38 -11.58
C SER A 179 -11.80 -11.76 -11.68
N ASP A 180 -12.49 -12.03 -12.79
CA ASP A 180 -12.92 -13.40 -13.10
C ASP A 180 -11.70 -14.31 -13.35
N ILE A 181 -11.59 -15.42 -12.62
CA ILE A 181 -10.66 -16.52 -12.92
C ILE A 181 -11.33 -17.54 -13.85
N TYR A 182 -10.61 -17.98 -14.89
CA TYR A 182 -11.11 -18.95 -15.87
C TYR A 182 -10.41 -20.30 -15.72
N GLY A 183 -11.18 -21.39 -15.62
CA GLY A 183 -10.69 -22.76 -15.78
C GLY A 183 -9.73 -23.24 -14.70
N ARG A 184 -9.83 -22.69 -13.48
CA ARG A 184 -9.00 -23.05 -12.32
C ARG A 184 -9.79 -23.60 -11.15
N ASP A 185 -11.06 -23.96 -11.36
CA ASP A 185 -11.95 -24.40 -10.29
C ASP A 185 -11.49 -25.72 -9.64
N ASP A 186 -10.92 -26.63 -10.43
CA ASP A 186 -10.36 -27.89 -9.92
C ASP A 186 -9.05 -27.67 -9.14
N ASP A 187 -8.16 -26.82 -9.67
CA ASP A 187 -6.91 -26.43 -8.98
C ASP A 187 -7.21 -25.74 -7.64
N LYS A 188 -8.21 -24.85 -7.63
CA LYS A 188 -8.70 -24.16 -6.43
C LYS A 188 -9.27 -25.16 -5.43
N ARG A 189 -10.13 -26.09 -5.87
CA ARG A 189 -10.69 -27.14 -5.02
C ARG A 189 -9.59 -28.00 -4.39
N LEU A 190 -8.58 -28.41 -5.17
CA LEU A 190 -7.47 -29.21 -4.66
C LEU A 190 -6.69 -28.50 -3.53
N ILE A 191 -6.40 -27.21 -3.68
CA ILE A 191 -5.70 -26.45 -2.64
C ILE A 191 -6.58 -26.34 -1.39
N ILE A 192 -7.89 -26.11 -1.55
CA ILE A 192 -8.83 -26.04 -0.43
C ILE A 192 -8.97 -27.39 0.27
N ASP A 193 -9.05 -28.49 -0.48
CA ASP A 193 -9.10 -29.84 0.06
C ASP A 193 -7.80 -30.19 0.80
N TRP A 194 -6.64 -29.74 0.31
CA TRP A 194 -5.37 -29.89 1.02
C TRP A 194 -5.31 -29.06 2.31
N LEU A 195 -5.78 -27.81 2.27
CA LEU A 195 -5.87 -26.95 3.46
C LEU A 195 -6.77 -27.55 4.54
N THR A 196 -7.84 -28.23 4.13
CA THR A 196 -8.82 -28.87 5.01
C THR A 196 -8.54 -30.35 5.30
N SER A 197 -7.48 -30.93 4.71
CA SER A 197 -7.13 -32.35 4.92
C SER A 197 -6.41 -32.57 6.25
N ASP A 198 -6.88 -33.54 7.04
CA ASP A 198 -6.26 -34.00 8.28
C ASP A 198 -5.15 -35.02 7.98
N ILE A 199 -3.95 -34.53 7.63
CA ILE A 199 -2.80 -35.41 7.42
C ILE A 199 -1.99 -35.49 8.72
N ASN A 200 -2.02 -36.68 9.35
CA ASN A 200 -1.26 -37.08 10.53
C ASN A 200 0.22 -37.34 10.21
N ASN A 201 1.01 -36.30 9.91
CA ASN A 201 2.45 -36.44 9.74
C ASN A 201 3.23 -35.38 10.52
N GLY A 202 3.66 -35.76 11.74
CA GLY A 202 4.70 -35.10 12.52
C GLY A 202 4.40 -33.65 12.98
N ASN A 203 5.22 -33.15 13.91
CA ASN A 203 5.18 -31.76 14.39
C ASN A 203 5.66 -30.73 13.35
N GLN A 204 5.75 -31.09 12.07
CA GLN A 204 6.23 -30.20 11.01
C GLN A 204 5.07 -29.63 10.18
N PRO A 205 5.12 -28.34 9.78
CA PRO A 205 4.09 -27.74 8.95
C PRO A 205 4.01 -28.46 7.60
N SER A 206 2.79 -28.71 7.11
CA SER A 206 2.61 -29.26 5.77
C SER A 206 2.84 -28.16 4.74
N ILE A 207 3.75 -28.40 3.80
CA ILE A 207 4.11 -27.44 2.75
C ILE A 207 3.59 -27.92 1.41
N LEU A 208 2.81 -27.09 0.72
CA LEU A 208 2.38 -27.30 -0.66
C LEU A 208 3.02 -26.26 -1.56
N SER A 209 3.82 -26.70 -2.53
CA SER A 209 4.40 -25.83 -3.55
C SER A 209 3.58 -25.91 -4.83
N VAL A 210 2.96 -24.79 -5.20
CA VAL A 210 2.38 -24.60 -6.52
C VAL A 210 3.50 -24.21 -7.48
N VAL A 211 3.90 -25.16 -8.31
CA VAL A 211 5.02 -25.00 -9.25
C VAL A 211 4.48 -24.78 -10.65
N GLY A 212 5.03 -23.80 -11.35
CA GLY A 212 4.62 -23.55 -12.73
C GLY A 212 5.40 -22.42 -13.37
N MET A 213 5.44 -22.42 -14.70
CA MET A 213 6.15 -21.40 -15.47
C MET A 213 5.63 -19.98 -15.15
N GLY A 214 6.45 -18.97 -15.41
CA GLY A 214 6.03 -17.57 -15.26
C GLY A 214 4.74 -17.27 -16.06
N GLY A 215 3.84 -16.47 -15.48
CA GLY A 215 2.62 -16.00 -16.15
C GLY A 215 1.50 -17.05 -16.31
N VAL A 216 1.63 -18.23 -15.68
CA VAL A 216 0.63 -19.31 -15.71
C VAL A 216 -0.57 -19.08 -14.76
N GLY A 217 -0.48 -18.09 -13.87
CA GLY A 217 -1.53 -17.68 -12.93
C GLY A 217 -1.41 -18.23 -11.50
N LYS A 218 -0.18 -18.51 -11.02
CA LYS A 218 0.07 -19.03 -9.66
C LYS A 218 -0.38 -18.08 -8.56
N THR A 219 0.13 -16.85 -8.55
CA THR A 219 -0.23 -15.79 -7.59
C THR A 219 -1.73 -15.52 -7.63
N THR A 220 -2.32 -15.44 -8.83
CA THR A 220 -3.77 -15.25 -9.01
C THR A 220 -4.59 -16.39 -8.41
N LEU A 221 -4.12 -17.65 -8.54
CA LEU A 221 -4.74 -18.80 -7.89
C LEU A 221 -4.60 -18.74 -6.36
N ALA A 222 -3.41 -18.39 -5.85
CA ALA A 222 -3.16 -18.24 -4.41
C ALA A 222 -4.02 -17.15 -3.77
N GLN A 223 -4.13 -15.98 -4.42
CA GLN A 223 -5.01 -14.88 -4.00
C GLN A 223 -6.49 -15.29 -3.97
N HIS A 224 -6.96 -16.03 -4.99
CA HIS A 224 -8.36 -16.48 -5.01
C HIS A 224 -8.65 -17.58 -3.99
N VAL A 225 -7.65 -18.38 -3.61
CA VAL A 225 -7.75 -19.31 -2.49
C VAL A 225 -7.77 -18.55 -1.16
N PHE A 226 -6.90 -17.56 -0.97
CA PHE A 226 -6.84 -16.73 0.24
C PHE A 226 -8.14 -15.93 0.48
N ASN A 227 -8.69 -15.35 -0.58
CA ASN A 227 -9.96 -14.62 -0.57
C ASN A 227 -11.20 -15.54 -0.59
N ASP A 228 -11.02 -16.87 -0.49
CA ASP A 228 -12.15 -17.78 -0.32
C ASP A 228 -12.69 -17.65 1.12
N PRO A 229 -14.00 -17.39 1.31
CA PRO A 229 -14.57 -17.14 2.64
C PRO A 229 -14.30 -18.23 3.68
N ARG A 230 -14.07 -19.47 3.24
CA ARG A 230 -13.71 -20.61 4.11
C ARG A 230 -12.31 -20.49 4.73
N ILE A 231 -11.41 -19.76 4.07
CA ILE A 231 -10.01 -19.55 4.48
C ILE A 231 -9.87 -18.20 5.18
N SER A 232 -10.59 -17.18 4.72
CA SER A 232 -10.62 -15.84 5.34
C SER A 232 -11.11 -15.87 6.79
N ARG A 233 -11.99 -16.82 7.14
CA ARG A 233 -12.45 -17.05 8.53
C ARG A 233 -11.38 -17.70 9.44
N ALA A 234 -10.48 -18.52 8.89
CA ALA A 234 -9.48 -19.27 9.66
C ALA A 234 -8.15 -18.51 9.88
N ILE A 235 -7.90 -17.46 9.08
CA ILE A 235 -6.65 -16.66 9.14
C ILE A 235 -6.82 -15.41 10.01
N PHE A 236 -8.05 -14.91 10.13
CA PHE A 236 -8.35 -13.66 10.85
C PHE A 236 -8.12 -13.74 12.37
N GLU A 237 -7.96 -14.95 12.92
CA GLU A 237 -7.69 -15.17 14.34
C GLU A 237 -6.19 -15.15 14.70
N ALA A 238 -5.27 -15.21 13.73
CA ALA A 238 -3.86 -15.47 14.02
C ALA A 238 -2.89 -14.28 13.83
N VAL A 239 -3.28 -13.20 13.15
CA VAL A 239 -2.33 -12.09 12.86
C VAL A 239 -2.98 -10.73 12.95
N THR A 240 -2.96 -10.12 14.14
CA THR A 240 -2.83 -8.65 14.26
C THR A 240 -2.19 -8.27 15.61
N LYS A 241 -1.41 -7.18 15.58
CA LYS A 241 -0.80 -6.42 16.70
C LYS A 241 0.62 -6.82 17.14
N SER A 242 1.61 -6.66 16.26
CA SER A 242 2.83 -5.88 16.61
C SER A 242 3.71 -5.67 15.37
N SER A 243 4.22 -4.44 15.19
CA SER A 243 5.35 -4.15 14.30
C SER A 243 6.59 -3.96 15.17
N ASP A 244 7.65 -4.70 14.90
CA ASP A 244 8.87 -4.74 15.73
C ASP A 244 10.11 -4.28 14.92
N ASP A 245 10.93 -3.42 15.53
CA ASP A 245 12.07 -2.68 14.93
C ASP A 245 13.45 -3.31 15.26
N SER A 246 13.53 -4.61 15.57
CA SER A 246 14.78 -5.25 16.03
C SER A 246 15.70 -5.76 14.88
N ARG A 247 17.02 -5.53 15.01
CA ARG A 247 18.05 -5.78 13.97
C ARG A 247 18.78 -7.13 14.07
N ASP A 248 18.34 -8.05 14.91
CA ASP A 248 19.07 -9.29 15.18
C ASP A 248 18.30 -10.50 14.63
N LEU A 249 18.85 -11.16 13.60
CA LEU A 249 18.22 -12.32 12.94
C LEU A 249 17.94 -13.45 13.94
N GLU A 250 18.80 -13.62 14.94
CA GLU A 250 18.57 -14.58 16.03
C GLU A 250 17.41 -14.15 16.95
N MET A 251 17.24 -12.86 17.22
CA MET A 251 16.08 -12.40 18.00
C MET A 251 14.78 -12.45 17.20
N VAL A 252 14.82 -12.18 15.89
CA VAL A 252 13.65 -12.33 15.00
C VAL A 252 13.26 -13.80 14.89
N HIS A 253 14.22 -14.71 14.68
CA HIS A 253 13.95 -16.15 14.70
C HIS A 253 13.48 -16.64 16.06
N ARG A 254 14.01 -16.09 17.17
CA ARG A 254 13.56 -16.42 18.53
C ARG A 254 12.14 -15.93 18.79
N ARG A 255 11.80 -14.68 18.44
CA ARG A 255 10.45 -14.12 18.61
C ARG A 255 9.43 -14.75 17.67
N LEU A 256 9.78 -14.97 16.40
CA LEU A 256 8.95 -15.72 15.46
C LEU A 256 8.74 -17.14 15.96
N GLY A 257 9.79 -17.76 16.53
CA GLY A 257 9.69 -19.03 17.23
C GLY A 257 8.72 -18.96 18.41
N GLU A 258 8.88 -17.99 19.33
CA GLU A 258 8.00 -17.77 20.50
C GLU A 258 6.53 -17.56 20.09
N GLU A 259 6.28 -16.75 19.05
CA GLU A 259 4.93 -16.44 18.56
C GLU A 259 4.26 -17.60 17.84
N LEU A 260 5.02 -18.39 17.08
CA LEU A 260 4.49 -19.54 16.35
C LEU A 260 4.48 -20.82 17.20
N THR A 261 5.20 -20.85 18.32
CA THR A 261 5.30 -22.03 19.19
C THR A 261 3.91 -22.44 19.70
N GLY A 262 3.40 -23.55 19.19
CA GLY A 262 2.12 -24.10 19.61
C GLY A 262 0.88 -23.43 18.99
N LYS A 263 1.05 -22.52 18.02
CA LYS A 263 -0.07 -21.94 17.26
C LYS A 263 -0.19 -22.58 15.88
N LYS A 264 -1.43 -22.76 15.39
CA LYS A 264 -1.72 -23.19 14.02
C LYS A 264 -1.73 -21.96 13.12
N PHE A 265 -0.95 -21.98 12.05
CA PHE A 265 -0.86 -20.86 11.11
C PHE A 265 -1.01 -21.30 9.67
N PHE A 266 -1.48 -20.38 8.83
CA PHE A 266 -1.41 -20.49 7.39
C PHE A 266 -0.52 -19.39 6.82
N LEU A 267 0.57 -19.78 6.16
CA LEU A 267 1.55 -18.86 5.59
C LEU A 267 1.58 -19.01 4.07
N VAL A 268 1.46 -17.91 3.33
CA VAL A 268 1.62 -17.90 1.88
C VAL A 268 2.95 -17.23 1.53
N LEU A 269 3.86 -17.99 0.91
CA LEU A 269 5.13 -17.49 0.40
C LEU A 269 5.04 -17.41 -1.13
N ASP A 270 4.84 -16.20 -1.65
CA ASP A 270 4.71 -15.98 -3.11
C ASP A 270 6.08 -15.76 -3.76
N ASP A 271 6.28 -16.37 -4.93
CA ASP A 271 7.46 -16.30 -5.82
C ASP A 271 8.82 -16.62 -5.16
N VAL A 272 8.92 -17.77 -4.48
CA VAL A 272 10.19 -18.20 -3.84
C VAL A 272 11.20 -18.71 -4.88
N TRP A 273 12.42 -18.14 -4.87
CA TRP A 273 13.51 -18.47 -5.81
C TRP A 273 14.80 -19.01 -5.18
N ASN A 274 14.93 -19.00 -3.84
CA ASN A 274 16.17 -19.38 -3.18
C ASN A 274 16.33 -20.91 -3.12
N GLU A 275 17.33 -21.44 -3.81
CA GLU A 275 17.66 -22.88 -3.85
C GLU A 275 18.58 -23.31 -2.70
N ASN A 276 19.12 -22.36 -1.93
CA ASN A 276 20.05 -22.67 -0.86
C ASN A 276 19.34 -23.33 0.33
N GLN A 277 19.59 -24.64 0.45
CA GLN A 277 19.01 -25.48 1.49
C GLN A 277 19.32 -24.98 2.91
N THR A 278 20.54 -24.53 3.19
CA THR A 278 20.92 -24.12 4.57
C THR A 278 20.18 -22.85 5.00
N LYS A 279 19.97 -21.91 4.08
CA LYS A 279 19.20 -20.69 4.34
C LYS A 279 17.71 -20.98 4.56
N TRP A 280 17.15 -21.96 3.84
CA TRP A 280 15.79 -22.41 4.09
C TRP A 280 15.69 -23.12 5.45
N GLU A 281 16.63 -24.01 5.78
CA GLU A 281 16.68 -24.69 7.08
C GLU A 281 16.75 -23.70 8.26
N GLU A 282 17.42 -22.55 8.09
CA GLU A 282 17.44 -21.47 9.09
C GLU A 282 16.07 -20.81 9.31
N VAL A 283 15.33 -20.54 8.24
CA VAL A 283 13.97 -19.94 8.30
C VAL A 283 12.93 -20.99 8.69
N GLN A 284 13.16 -22.25 8.37
CA GLN A 284 12.28 -23.36 8.69
C GLN A 284 12.31 -23.69 10.20
N LYS A 285 13.47 -23.59 10.86
CA LYS A 285 13.61 -23.86 12.31
C LYS A 285 12.53 -23.21 13.19
N PRO A 286 12.23 -21.90 13.08
CA PRO A 286 11.15 -21.29 13.86
C PRO A 286 9.74 -21.68 13.37
N LEU A 287 9.55 -21.97 12.06
CA LEU A 287 8.26 -22.41 11.51
C LEU A 287 7.88 -23.84 11.94
N ASP A 288 8.88 -24.70 12.14
CA ASP A 288 8.75 -26.06 12.68
C ASP A 288 8.32 -26.07 14.16
N LEU A 289 8.33 -24.91 14.85
CA LEU A 289 7.77 -24.77 16.19
C LEU A 289 6.23 -24.61 16.19
N GLY A 290 5.62 -24.44 15.02
CA GLY A 290 4.17 -24.42 14.82
C GLY A 290 3.43 -25.62 15.42
N ALA A 291 2.14 -25.45 15.71
CA ALA A 291 1.27 -26.56 16.09
C ALA A 291 1.00 -27.50 14.89
N GLN A 292 0.65 -28.75 15.20
CA GLN A 292 0.19 -29.69 14.20
C GLN A 292 -1.03 -29.12 13.48
N GLY A 293 -1.02 -29.19 12.14
CA GLY A 293 -2.06 -28.56 11.33
C GLY A 293 -1.63 -27.24 10.66
N SER A 294 -0.47 -26.67 11.00
CA SER A 294 0.07 -25.52 10.25
C SER A 294 0.30 -25.86 8.78
N ARG A 295 0.00 -24.89 7.90
CA ARG A 295 0.01 -25.05 6.44
C ARG A 295 0.83 -23.92 5.82
N ILE A 296 1.74 -24.27 4.90
CA ILE A 296 2.53 -23.29 4.14
C ILE A 296 2.25 -23.51 2.66
N LEU A 297 1.67 -22.50 2.02
CA LEU A 297 1.48 -22.48 0.56
C LEU A 297 2.63 -21.69 -0.07
N VAL A 298 3.40 -22.34 -0.92
CA VAL A 298 4.51 -21.71 -1.63
C VAL A 298 4.14 -21.62 -3.10
N THR A 299 4.38 -20.48 -3.75
CA THR A 299 4.39 -20.42 -5.21
C THR A 299 5.83 -20.27 -5.71
N THR A 300 6.20 -21.04 -6.73
CA THR A 300 7.54 -20.95 -7.31
C THR A 300 7.56 -21.28 -8.79
N ARG A 301 8.57 -20.75 -9.48
CA ARG A 301 8.87 -21.05 -10.89
C ARG A 301 9.82 -22.23 -11.03
N ASN A 302 10.54 -22.59 -9.96
CA ASN A 302 11.56 -23.62 -9.99
C ASN A 302 11.13 -24.85 -9.17
N LYS A 303 11.15 -26.02 -9.81
CA LYS A 303 10.85 -27.31 -9.19
C LYS A 303 11.92 -27.73 -8.16
N GLU A 304 13.16 -27.30 -8.36
CA GLU A 304 14.24 -27.57 -7.41
C GLU A 304 13.98 -26.87 -6.06
N VAL A 305 13.39 -25.67 -6.06
CA VAL A 305 12.98 -24.97 -4.83
C VAL A 305 11.95 -25.79 -4.05
N ALA A 306 10.93 -26.34 -4.74
CA ALA A 306 9.94 -27.20 -4.09
C ALA A 306 10.55 -28.47 -3.47
N SER A 307 11.61 -29.00 -4.11
CA SER A 307 12.37 -30.16 -3.65
C SER A 307 13.26 -29.82 -2.45
N THR A 308 13.97 -28.69 -2.48
CA THR A 308 14.74 -28.13 -1.36
C THR A 308 13.86 -27.90 -0.14
N MET A 309 12.63 -27.42 -0.33
CA MET A 309 11.66 -27.21 0.75
C MET A 309 10.95 -28.48 1.21
N ARG A 310 11.25 -29.65 0.61
CA ARG A 310 10.60 -30.95 0.90
C ARG A 310 9.07 -30.90 0.86
N SER A 311 8.53 -30.08 -0.03
CA SER A 311 7.11 -29.79 -0.13
C SER A 311 6.37 -30.76 -1.06
N LYS A 312 5.05 -30.92 -0.85
CA LYS A 312 4.17 -31.57 -1.83
C LYS A 312 4.08 -30.67 -3.06
N GLU A 313 4.34 -31.21 -4.24
CA GLU A 313 4.32 -30.45 -5.48
C GLU A 313 2.93 -30.50 -6.14
N HIS A 314 2.36 -29.33 -6.44
CA HIS A 314 1.23 -29.17 -7.35
C HIS A 314 1.66 -28.42 -8.60
N SER A 315 1.82 -29.14 -9.72
CA SER A 315 2.24 -28.52 -10.98
C SER A 315 1.04 -27.85 -11.66
N LEU A 316 1.02 -26.52 -11.71
CA LEU A 316 -0.06 -25.75 -12.32
C LEU A 316 0.02 -25.83 -13.86
N LYS A 317 -0.96 -26.49 -14.48
CA LYS A 317 -1.02 -26.72 -15.93
C LYS A 317 -1.43 -25.46 -16.71
N GLN A 318 -1.20 -25.45 -18.02
CA GLN A 318 -1.70 -24.41 -18.93
C GLN A 318 -3.24 -24.46 -19.03
N LEU A 319 -3.87 -23.35 -19.40
CA LEU A 319 -5.31 -23.28 -19.60
C LEU A 319 -5.75 -24.11 -20.82
N GLN A 320 -6.95 -24.70 -20.72
CA GLN A 320 -7.59 -25.39 -21.84
C GLN A 320 -8.10 -24.39 -22.90
N GLU A 321 -8.17 -24.83 -24.15
CA GLU A 321 -8.41 -23.96 -25.33
C GLU A 321 -9.68 -23.09 -25.22
N ASP A 322 -10.77 -23.66 -24.68
CA ASP A 322 -12.04 -22.94 -24.48
C ASP A 322 -11.91 -21.78 -23.48
N HIS A 323 -11.15 -21.99 -22.39
CA HIS A 323 -10.87 -20.94 -21.41
C HIS A 323 -9.86 -19.92 -21.95
N CYS A 324 -8.92 -20.36 -22.80
CA CYS A 324 -7.95 -19.48 -23.44
C CYS A 324 -8.64 -18.46 -24.35
N TRP A 325 -9.58 -18.93 -25.18
CA TRP A 325 -10.34 -18.06 -26.07
C TRP A 325 -11.19 -17.06 -25.28
N LYS A 326 -11.89 -17.50 -24.23
CA LYS A 326 -12.69 -16.60 -23.38
C LYS A 326 -11.84 -15.48 -22.77
N LEU A 327 -10.68 -15.85 -22.22
CA LEU A 327 -9.74 -14.89 -21.62
C LEU A 327 -9.18 -13.91 -22.66
N PHE A 328 -8.74 -14.41 -23.81
CA PHE A 328 -8.24 -13.58 -24.91
C PHE A 328 -9.32 -12.64 -25.46
N ALA A 329 -10.51 -13.16 -25.73
CA ALA A 329 -11.63 -12.41 -26.29
C ALA A 329 -12.08 -11.26 -25.37
N LYS A 330 -12.11 -11.49 -24.05
CA LYS A 330 -12.39 -10.45 -23.06
C LYS A 330 -11.45 -9.24 -23.22
N HIS A 331 -10.17 -9.48 -23.48
CA HIS A 331 -9.16 -8.42 -23.61
C HIS A 331 -9.05 -7.87 -25.05
N ALA A 332 -9.38 -8.67 -26.07
CA ALA A 332 -9.29 -8.26 -27.48
C ALA A 332 -10.54 -7.53 -28.00
N PHE A 333 -11.71 -7.72 -27.38
CA PHE A 333 -12.97 -7.17 -27.89
C PHE A 333 -13.78 -6.37 -26.87
N GLY A 334 -13.43 -6.39 -25.58
CA GLY A 334 -14.15 -5.68 -24.51
C GLY A 334 -15.51 -6.31 -24.15
N TYR A 335 -16.30 -5.63 -23.31
CA TYR A 335 -17.64 -6.07 -22.87
C TYR A 335 -18.78 -5.73 -23.86
N VAL A 336 -18.46 -5.09 -24.99
CA VAL A 336 -19.48 -4.66 -25.96
C VAL A 336 -19.82 -5.84 -26.86
N ASP A 337 -21.11 -6.16 -26.97
CA ASP A 337 -21.72 -7.21 -27.84
C ASP A 337 -21.52 -6.98 -29.36
N THR A 338 -20.42 -6.36 -29.78
CA THR A 338 -20.02 -6.33 -31.19
C THR A 338 -19.43 -7.69 -31.55
N GLN A 339 -20.14 -8.46 -32.38
CA GLN A 339 -19.59 -9.71 -32.93
C GLN A 339 -18.25 -9.42 -33.64
N PRO A 340 -17.16 -10.11 -33.28
CA PRO A 340 -15.85 -9.86 -33.86
C PRO A 340 -15.86 -10.20 -35.36
N ASN A 341 -15.12 -9.42 -36.16
CA ASN A 341 -14.89 -9.72 -37.58
C ASN A 341 -14.46 -11.20 -37.73
N PRO A 342 -15.15 -12.01 -38.55
CA PRO A 342 -14.90 -13.45 -38.66
C PRO A 342 -13.43 -13.79 -39.00
N LYS A 343 -12.76 -12.97 -39.82
CA LYS A 343 -11.35 -13.16 -40.17
C LYS A 343 -10.41 -12.84 -39.00
N CYS A 344 -10.67 -11.76 -38.26
CA CYS A 344 -9.91 -11.44 -37.04
C CYS A 344 -10.12 -12.51 -35.97
N ARG A 345 -11.31 -13.09 -35.87
CA ARG A 345 -11.58 -14.23 -34.98
C ARG A 345 -10.74 -15.46 -35.37
N GLU A 346 -10.66 -15.78 -36.66
CA GLU A 346 -9.84 -16.90 -37.15
C GLU A 346 -8.35 -16.69 -36.84
N ILE A 347 -7.82 -15.49 -37.13
CA ILE A 347 -6.43 -15.14 -36.82
C ILE A 347 -6.20 -15.14 -35.30
N GLY A 348 -7.15 -14.60 -34.53
CA GLY A 348 -7.13 -14.62 -33.07
C GLY A 348 -7.04 -16.02 -32.50
N MET A 349 -7.81 -16.98 -33.03
CA MET A 349 -7.72 -18.39 -32.60
C MET A 349 -6.34 -18.98 -32.91
N LYS A 350 -5.73 -18.62 -34.05
CA LYS A 350 -4.36 -19.04 -34.38
C LYS A 350 -3.33 -18.41 -33.42
N ILE A 351 -3.52 -17.15 -33.01
CA ILE A 351 -2.67 -16.47 -32.01
C ILE A 351 -2.85 -17.11 -30.62
N VAL A 352 -4.08 -17.44 -30.22
CA VAL A 352 -4.38 -18.14 -28.95
C VAL A 352 -3.65 -19.48 -28.89
N LYS A 353 -3.62 -20.24 -30.01
CA LYS A 353 -2.82 -21.47 -30.12
C LYS A 353 -1.32 -21.21 -29.94
N LYS A 354 -0.78 -20.13 -30.53
CA LYS A 354 0.61 -19.73 -30.33
C LYS A 354 0.94 -19.30 -28.89
N CYS A 355 -0.04 -18.81 -28.13
CA CYS A 355 0.11 -18.46 -26.71
C CYS A 355 0.20 -19.67 -25.76
N LYS A 356 0.00 -20.90 -26.27
CA LYS A 356 0.15 -22.17 -25.52
C LYS A 356 -0.56 -22.17 -24.15
N GLY A 357 -1.76 -21.58 -24.09
CA GLY A 357 -2.59 -21.57 -22.88
C GLY A 357 -2.03 -20.83 -21.66
N LEU A 358 -1.10 -19.89 -21.87
CA LEU A 358 -0.56 -19.04 -20.79
C LEU A 358 -1.45 -17.80 -20.59
N PRO A 359 -2.10 -17.63 -19.42
CA PRO A 359 -3.02 -16.52 -19.15
C PRO A 359 -2.42 -15.14 -19.42
N LEU A 360 -1.19 -14.88 -18.96
CA LEU A 360 -0.55 -13.59 -19.18
C LEU A 360 -0.29 -13.32 -20.67
N ALA A 361 0.18 -14.32 -21.44
CA ALA A 361 0.33 -14.19 -22.90
C ALA A 361 -1.01 -13.87 -23.58
N LEU A 362 -2.09 -14.56 -23.18
CA LEU A 362 -3.42 -14.37 -23.75
C LEU A 362 -3.97 -12.98 -23.44
N LYS A 363 -3.81 -12.50 -22.20
CA LYS A 363 -4.19 -11.13 -21.82
C LYS A 363 -3.39 -10.11 -22.62
N THR A 364 -2.07 -10.21 -22.62
CA THR A 364 -1.17 -9.28 -23.32
C THR A 364 -1.46 -9.22 -24.82
N MET A 365 -1.61 -10.38 -25.49
CA MET A 365 -1.92 -10.43 -26.92
C MET A 365 -3.33 -9.95 -27.23
N GLY A 366 -4.31 -10.25 -26.36
CA GLY A 366 -5.67 -9.73 -26.48
C GLY A 366 -5.67 -8.21 -26.40
N SER A 367 -5.06 -7.64 -25.37
CA SER A 367 -4.95 -6.19 -25.17
C SER A 367 -4.17 -5.49 -26.30
N LEU A 368 -3.12 -6.11 -26.84
CA LEU A 368 -2.38 -5.59 -28.01
C LEU A 368 -3.29 -5.45 -29.24
N LEU A 369 -4.22 -6.39 -29.42
CA LEU A 369 -5.08 -6.48 -30.60
C LEU A 369 -6.39 -5.71 -30.44
N TYR A 370 -6.78 -5.35 -29.22
CA TYR A 370 -7.98 -4.56 -28.89
C TYR A 370 -8.14 -3.30 -29.76
N ASN A 371 -7.01 -2.66 -30.04
CA ASN A 371 -6.95 -1.36 -30.71
C ASN A 371 -6.71 -1.44 -32.22
N LYS A 372 -6.61 -2.66 -32.79
CA LYS A 372 -6.30 -2.94 -34.20
C LYS A 372 -7.55 -3.38 -34.95
N SER A 373 -8.09 -2.51 -35.80
CA SER A 373 -9.35 -2.74 -36.51
C SER A 373 -9.17 -3.47 -37.85
N SER A 374 -7.95 -3.54 -38.39
CA SER A 374 -7.69 -4.15 -39.71
C SER A 374 -7.22 -5.61 -39.62
N VAL A 375 -7.62 -6.44 -40.58
CA VAL A 375 -7.22 -7.86 -40.68
C VAL A 375 -5.71 -8.00 -40.93
N SER A 376 -5.13 -7.09 -41.72
CA SER A 376 -3.70 -7.07 -42.04
C SER A 376 -2.83 -6.83 -40.80
N GLU A 377 -3.24 -5.98 -39.86
CA GLU A 377 -2.52 -5.75 -38.62
C GLU A 377 -2.50 -6.96 -37.69
N TRP A 378 -3.55 -7.80 -37.74
CA TRP A 378 -3.62 -9.08 -37.03
C TRP A 378 -2.73 -10.14 -37.71
N GLU A 379 -2.71 -10.18 -39.04
CA GLU A 379 -1.83 -11.06 -39.83
C GLU A 379 -0.35 -10.78 -39.59
N ILE A 380 0.06 -9.50 -39.54
CA ILE A 380 1.44 -9.09 -39.25
C ILE A 380 1.90 -9.64 -37.89
N VAL A 381 1.06 -9.51 -36.85
CA VAL A 381 1.36 -10.01 -35.51
C VAL A 381 1.44 -11.54 -35.50
N PHE A 382 0.54 -12.21 -36.22
CA PHE A 382 0.51 -13.67 -36.32
C PHE A 382 1.72 -14.24 -37.06
N GLN A 383 2.15 -13.60 -38.16
CA GLN A 383 3.25 -14.05 -39.02
C GLN A 383 4.64 -13.68 -38.50
N SER A 384 4.74 -12.99 -37.37
CA SER A 384 6.02 -12.55 -36.82
C SER A 384 6.97 -13.72 -36.50
N GLU A 385 8.23 -13.58 -36.92
CA GLU A 385 9.32 -14.55 -36.70
C GLU A 385 9.65 -14.75 -35.20
N ILE A 386 9.26 -13.80 -34.35
CA ILE A 386 9.48 -13.84 -32.89
C ILE A 386 8.80 -15.06 -32.23
N TRP A 387 7.73 -15.58 -32.83
CA TRP A 387 7.03 -16.78 -32.35
C TRP A 387 7.89 -18.06 -32.39
N GLU A 388 8.95 -18.11 -33.19
CA GLU A 388 9.79 -19.30 -33.37
C GLU A 388 10.86 -19.46 -32.26
N PHE A 389 11.01 -18.47 -31.38
CA PHE A 389 12.02 -18.44 -30.33
C PHE A 389 11.51 -19.10 -29.04
N SER A 390 11.72 -20.41 -28.86
CA SER A 390 11.36 -21.11 -27.62
C SER A 390 12.37 -22.16 -27.16
N LYS A 391 13.68 -21.86 -27.16
CA LYS A 391 14.66 -22.88 -26.78
C LYS A 391 15.33 -22.81 -25.41
N GLU A 392 15.38 -21.68 -24.70
CA GLU A 392 16.19 -21.72 -23.45
C GLU A 392 15.66 -21.03 -22.18
N ARG A 393 14.69 -20.09 -22.18
CA ARG A 393 14.33 -19.40 -20.90
C ARG A 393 12.86 -19.14 -20.54
N CYS A 394 11.87 -19.28 -21.41
CA CYS A 394 10.43 -19.39 -21.05
C CYS A 394 9.54 -19.36 -22.30
N ASN A 395 8.49 -20.18 -22.34
CA ASN A 395 7.53 -20.20 -23.46
C ASN A 395 6.68 -18.91 -23.61
N ILE A 396 6.69 -18.02 -22.63
CA ILE A 396 5.91 -16.77 -22.62
C ILE A 396 6.63 -15.58 -23.30
N MET A 397 7.96 -15.64 -23.37
CA MET A 397 8.79 -14.52 -23.79
C MET A 397 8.49 -14.00 -25.20
N PRO A 398 8.17 -14.85 -26.21
CA PRO A 398 7.73 -14.36 -27.52
C PRO A 398 6.50 -13.46 -27.48
N ALA A 399 5.49 -13.80 -26.66
CA ALA A 399 4.26 -13.03 -26.57
C ALA A 399 4.48 -11.68 -25.87
N LEU A 400 5.30 -11.67 -24.80
CA LEU A 400 5.66 -10.43 -24.09
C LEU A 400 6.58 -9.54 -24.94
N ALA A 401 7.55 -10.12 -25.66
CA ALA A 401 8.43 -9.42 -26.57
C ALA A 401 7.67 -8.82 -27.77
N LEU A 402 6.69 -9.54 -28.32
CA LEU A 402 5.80 -9.01 -29.35
C LEU A 402 4.99 -7.81 -28.86
N SER A 403 4.49 -7.88 -27.63
CA SER A 403 3.81 -6.72 -27.03
C SER A 403 4.76 -5.54 -26.84
N TYR A 404 6.00 -5.80 -26.42
CA TYR A 404 7.04 -4.79 -26.21
C TYR A 404 7.49 -4.11 -27.51
N ILE A 405 7.70 -4.86 -28.58
CA ILE A 405 8.11 -4.33 -29.90
C ILE A 405 6.99 -3.46 -30.51
N HIS A 406 5.74 -3.70 -30.13
CA HIS A 406 4.61 -2.89 -30.56
C HIS A 406 4.24 -1.77 -29.57
N LEU A 407 4.99 -1.60 -28.47
CA LEU A 407 4.76 -0.58 -27.44
C LEU A 407 5.47 0.75 -27.78
N PRO A 408 4.95 1.90 -27.31
CA PRO A 408 5.79 3.08 -27.07
C PRO A 408 6.87 2.75 -26.03
N SER A 409 8.09 3.28 -26.21
CA SER A 409 9.25 2.94 -25.40
C SER A 409 9.16 3.44 -23.94
N HIS A 410 9.87 2.72 -23.04
CA HIS A 410 10.20 3.01 -21.62
C HIS A 410 9.23 2.42 -20.56
N LEU A 411 9.75 1.73 -19.50
CA LEU A 411 9.27 1.58 -18.08
C LEU A 411 9.76 0.35 -17.27
N LYS A 412 9.61 0.37 -15.92
CA LYS A 412 9.97 -0.68 -14.91
C LYS A 412 9.01 -0.76 -13.68
N ASP A 413 9.20 -1.83 -12.88
CA ASP A 413 8.44 -2.34 -11.70
C ASP A 413 8.26 -1.46 -10.47
N TYR A 414 7.35 -1.93 -9.59
CA TYR A 414 6.90 -1.49 -8.26
C TYR A 414 5.58 -0.73 -8.25
N GLU A 415 4.88 -0.74 -7.11
CA GLU A 415 3.78 0.19 -6.88
C GLU A 415 4.31 1.61 -7.01
N PHE A 416 3.85 2.32 -8.03
CA PHE A 416 4.18 3.71 -8.27
C PHE A 416 2.90 4.52 -8.43
N LYS A 417 2.99 5.79 -8.05
CA LYS A 417 1.95 6.77 -8.37
C LYS A 417 2.09 7.19 -9.82
N LYS A 418 0.95 7.25 -10.51
CA LYS A 418 0.86 7.65 -11.92
C LYS A 418 1.54 8.99 -12.21
N GLU A 419 1.31 9.98 -11.36
CA GLU A 419 1.81 11.35 -11.49
C GLU A 419 3.34 11.37 -11.39
N CYS A 420 3.93 10.62 -10.44
CA CYS A 420 5.38 10.52 -10.29
C CYS A 420 6.06 10.01 -11.57
N LEU A 421 5.44 9.04 -12.24
CA LEU A 421 6.00 8.44 -13.45
C LEU A 421 5.91 9.38 -14.67
N ILE A 422 4.76 10.03 -14.84
CA ILE A 422 4.56 11.05 -15.89
C ILE A 422 5.60 12.16 -15.76
N GLN A 423 5.92 12.56 -14.53
CA GLN A 423 6.91 13.60 -14.24
C GLN A 423 8.35 13.15 -14.56
N LEU A 424 8.72 11.90 -14.26
CA LEU A 424 10.02 11.33 -14.65
C LEU A 424 10.21 11.38 -16.18
N TRP A 425 9.17 11.06 -16.95
CA TRP A 425 9.21 11.11 -18.40
C TRP A 425 9.37 12.51 -18.97
N MET A 426 8.67 13.49 -18.39
CA MET A 426 8.85 14.89 -18.77
C MET A 426 10.28 15.36 -18.46
N THR A 427 10.86 14.94 -17.34
CA THR A 427 12.20 15.37 -16.90
C THR A 427 13.31 14.83 -17.81
N GLU A 428 13.20 13.58 -18.27
CA GLU A 428 14.11 12.98 -19.26
C GLU A 428 13.85 13.47 -20.70
N ASN A 429 12.85 14.35 -20.90
CA ASN A 429 12.48 14.92 -22.20
C ASN A 429 11.99 13.87 -23.21
N PHE A 430 11.26 12.86 -22.75
CA PHE A 430 10.62 11.84 -23.60
C PHE A 430 9.39 12.31 -24.40
N PRO A 431 8.52 13.23 -23.93
CA PRO A 431 7.34 13.63 -24.72
C PRO A 431 7.73 14.41 -25.98
N HIS A 432 7.21 13.99 -27.12
CA HIS A 432 7.49 14.60 -28.42
C HIS A 432 6.31 15.49 -28.87
N CYS A 433 6.38 16.80 -28.61
CA CYS A 433 5.37 17.74 -29.10
C CYS A 433 5.69 18.20 -30.54
N ARG A 434 5.14 17.50 -31.55
CA ARG A 434 5.19 17.97 -32.95
C ARG A 434 3.99 18.85 -33.36
N GLN A 435 2.93 18.89 -32.54
CA GLN A 435 1.76 19.74 -32.77
C GLN A 435 1.79 20.92 -31.79
N HIS A 436 1.65 22.14 -32.30
CA HIS A 436 1.60 23.37 -31.50
C HIS A 436 0.37 23.47 -30.55
N SER A 437 -0.42 22.40 -30.38
CA SER A 437 -1.67 22.41 -29.61
C SER A 437 -1.72 21.48 -28.39
N ARG A 438 -0.73 20.59 -28.17
CA ARG A 438 -0.73 19.64 -27.04
C ARG A 438 0.44 19.88 -26.09
N THR A 439 0.17 19.81 -24.78
CA THR A 439 1.21 19.96 -23.75
C THR A 439 2.02 18.66 -23.60
N ALA A 440 3.25 18.76 -23.10
CA ALA A 440 4.10 17.60 -22.84
C ALA A 440 3.46 16.62 -21.82
N GLU A 441 2.69 17.16 -20.88
CA GLU A 441 1.98 16.42 -19.86
C GLU A 441 0.82 15.60 -20.45
N GLU A 442 0.02 16.19 -21.36
CA GLU A 442 -1.03 15.46 -22.09
C GLU A 442 -0.47 14.28 -22.90
N VAL A 443 0.72 14.47 -23.50
CA VAL A 443 1.42 13.41 -24.25
C VAL A 443 1.88 12.29 -23.32
N CYS A 444 2.49 12.61 -22.17
CA CYS A 444 2.87 11.61 -21.17
C CYS A 444 1.65 10.90 -20.56
N GLN A 445 0.56 11.61 -20.31
CA GLN A 445 -0.70 11.04 -19.82
C GLN A 445 -1.29 10.06 -20.83
N GLN A 446 -1.21 10.38 -22.12
CA GLN A 446 -1.60 9.47 -23.20
C GLN A 446 -0.72 8.21 -23.18
N TYR A 447 0.61 8.36 -23.06
CA TYR A 447 1.52 7.22 -22.97
C TYR A 447 1.17 6.31 -21.79
N PHE A 448 0.92 6.88 -20.61
CA PHE A 448 0.51 6.13 -19.43
C PHE A 448 -0.75 5.28 -19.71
N ASN A 449 -1.77 5.91 -20.29
CA ASN A 449 -3.02 5.24 -20.59
C ASN A 449 -2.83 4.13 -21.64
N ASP A 450 -1.95 4.35 -22.63
CA ASP A 450 -1.62 3.31 -23.62
C ASP A 450 -0.98 2.09 -22.95
N LEU A 451 -0.12 2.29 -21.95
CA LEU A 451 0.54 1.21 -21.21
C LEU A 451 -0.43 0.46 -20.28
N LEU A 452 -1.29 1.21 -19.59
CA LEU A 452 -2.36 0.62 -18.77
C LEU A 452 -3.31 -0.23 -19.63
N SER A 453 -3.73 0.30 -20.78
CA SER A 453 -4.63 -0.41 -21.71
C SER A 453 -4.04 -1.71 -22.26
N ARG A 454 -2.71 -1.81 -22.34
CA ARG A 454 -1.98 -3.00 -22.82
C ARG A 454 -1.66 -3.99 -21.70
N SER A 455 -2.19 -3.77 -20.50
CA SER A 455 -1.92 -4.57 -19.30
C SER A 455 -0.42 -4.61 -18.94
N PHE A 456 0.34 -3.59 -19.37
CA PHE A 456 1.72 -3.40 -18.92
C PHE A 456 1.75 -2.95 -17.46
N PHE A 457 0.74 -2.16 -17.08
CA PHE A 457 0.45 -1.79 -15.71
C PHE A 457 -0.85 -2.42 -15.22
N GLN A 458 -0.91 -2.63 -13.92
CA GLN A 458 -2.07 -3.13 -13.19
C GLN A 458 -2.34 -2.17 -12.03
N GLN A 459 -3.62 -1.88 -11.78
CA GLN A 459 -4.04 -1.00 -10.70
C GLN A 459 -4.04 -1.78 -9.38
N SER A 460 -3.53 -1.16 -8.30
CA SER A 460 -3.61 -1.72 -6.94
C SER A 460 -5.01 -1.51 -6.37
N GLY A 461 -5.56 -2.51 -5.68
CA GLY A 461 -7.01 -2.66 -5.49
C GLY A 461 -7.73 -1.50 -4.78
N GLU A 462 -7.16 -0.96 -3.70
CA GLU A 462 -7.87 -0.04 -2.79
C GLU A 462 -7.63 1.45 -3.08
N ASN A 463 -6.61 1.81 -3.87
CA ASN A 463 -6.21 3.20 -4.10
C ASN A 463 -6.12 3.50 -5.61
N GLU A 464 -6.99 4.40 -6.11
CA GLU A 464 -7.12 4.66 -7.56
C GLU A 464 -5.86 5.25 -8.22
N GLU A 465 -4.89 5.72 -7.43
CA GLU A 465 -3.66 6.37 -7.93
C GLU A 465 -2.41 5.47 -7.98
N VAL A 466 -2.49 4.22 -7.49
CA VAL A 466 -1.32 3.33 -7.34
C VAL A 466 -1.35 2.19 -8.37
N PHE A 467 -0.24 2.00 -9.08
CA PHE A 467 -0.11 1.02 -10.17
C PHE A 467 1.17 0.21 -10.03
N PHE A 468 1.16 -1.07 -10.42
CA PHE A 468 2.35 -1.92 -10.48
C PHE A 468 2.54 -2.56 -11.86
N MET A 469 3.76 -2.98 -12.17
CA MET A 469 4.07 -3.79 -13.34
C MET A 469 4.23 -5.26 -12.91
N HIS A 470 3.90 -6.20 -13.80
CA HIS A 470 4.08 -7.63 -13.52
C HIS A 470 5.56 -8.01 -13.64
N ASP A 471 6.09 -8.84 -12.73
CA ASP A 471 7.52 -9.23 -12.72
C ASP A 471 8.09 -9.68 -14.07
N LEU A 472 7.34 -10.43 -14.89
CA LEU A 472 7.83 -10.87 -16.20
C LEU A 472 8.00 -9.71 -17.20
N LEU A 473 7.19 -8.66 -17.07
CA LEU A 473 7.34 -7.43 -17.84
C LEU A 473 8.51 -6.60 -17.32
N ASN A 474 8.76 -6.61 -16.01
CA ASN A 474 9.99 -6.03 -15.46
C ASN A 474 11.24 -6.82 -15.84
N ASP A 475 11.19 -8.14 -15.86
CA ASP A 475 12.29 -8.98 -16.34
C ASP A 475 12.60 -8.65 -17.81
N LEU A 476 11.56 -8.44 -18.63
CA LEU A 476 11.71 -7.96 -19.99
C LEU A 476 12.33 -6.55 -20.04
N ALA A 477 11.87 -5.62 -19.21
CA ALA A 477 12.44 -4.28 -19.12
C ALA A 477 13.90 -4.28 -18.64
N LYS A 478 14.26 -5.13 -17.68
CA LYS A 478 15.63 -5.38 -17.22
C LYS A 478 16.47 -5.99 -18.35
N TYR A 479 15.93 -6.96 -19.09
CA TYR A 479 16.62 -7.61 -20.21
C TYR A 479 16.98 -6.61 -21.33
N VAL A 480 16.02 -5.76 -21.72
CA VAL A 480 16.20 -4.75 -22.78
C VAL A 480 17.03 -3.56 -22.30
N GLY A 481 16.89 -3.16 -21.03
CA GLY A 481 17.68 -2.11 -20.43
C GLY A 481 19.14 -2.50 -20.21
N GLY A 482 19.41 -3.80 -19.98
CA GLY A 482 20.74 -4.33 -19.72
C GLY A 482 21.45 -3.62 -18.55
N ASP A 483 22.77 -3.54 -18.64
CA ASP A 483 23.65 -3.04 -17.58
C ASP A 483 23.62 -1.51 -17.40
N MET A 484 22.84 -0.79 -18.20
CA MET A 484 22.65 0.67 -18.07
C MET A 484 21.83 1.06 -16.85
N TYR A 485 21.03 0.11 -16.34
CA TYR A 485 20.17 0.33 -15.20
C TYR A 485 20.61 -0.59 -14.08
N PHE A 486 21.00 -0.01 -12.96
CA PHE A 486 21.36 -0.76 -11.78
C PHE A 486 20.38 -0.46 -10.65
N ARG A 487 19.84 -1.51 -10.05
CA ARG A 487 19.05 -1.43 -8.84
C ARG A 487 19.80 -2.16 -7.74
N LEU A 488 20.11 -1.46 -6.65
CA LEU A 488 20.64 -2.08 -5.45
C LEU A 488 19.48 -2.48 -4.54
N GLU A 489 19.28 -3.78 -4.35
CA GLU A 489 18.32 -4.34 -3.41
C GLU A 489 19.01 -4.76 -2.10
N VAL A 490 18.21 -4.92 -1.04
CA VAL A 490 18.69 -5.30 0.30
C VAL A 490 19.48 -6.61 0.25
N GLY A 491 20.74 -6.59 0.68
CA GLY A 491 21.59 -7.78 0.81
C GLY A 491 22.25 -8.28 -0.49
N GLN A 492 22.18 -7.53 -1.60
CA GLN A 492 22.89 -7.88 -2.84
C GLN A 492 24.34 -7.37 -2.87
N GLU A 493 25.23 -8.16 -3.48
CA GLU A 493 26.62 -7.74 -3.75
C GLU A 493 26.67 -6.66 -4.85
N LYS A 494 27.53 -5.65 -4.65
CA LYS A 494 27.67 -4.50 -5.55
C LYS A 494 28.47 -4.83 -6.80
N HIS A 495 27.82 -5.40 -7.81
CA HIS A 495 28.40 -5.54 -9.14
C HIS A 495 27.92 -4.44 -10.10
N ILE A 496 28.23 -3.19 -9.76
CA ILE A 496 27.86 -2.03 -10.59
C ILE A 496 28.81 -1.96 -11.79
N GLN A 497 28.27 -1.93 -13.01
CA GLN A 497 29.08 -1.80 -14.22
C GLN A 497 29.39 -0.34 -14.56
N LYS A 498 30.52 -0.12 -15.25
CA LYS A 498 30.94 1.22 -15.72
C LYS A 498 29.97 1.89 -16.71
N VAL A 499 29.12 1.09 -17.38
CA VAL A 499 28.10 1.56 -18.33
C VAL A 499 26.79 1.99 -17.66
N THR A 500 26.68 1.87 -16.32
CA THR A 500 25.48 2.24 -15.57
C THR A 500 25.21 3.74 -15.71
N ARG A 501 23.99 4.11 -16.11
CA ARG A 501 23.52 5.50 -16.26
C ARG A 501 22.39 5.85 -15.29
N TYR A 502 21.59 4.84 -14.95
CA TYR A 502 20.41 4.98 -14.10
C TYR A 502 20.61 4.10 -12.87
N PHE A 503 20.74 4.74 -11.70
CA PHE A 503 20.98 4.06 -10.44
C PHE A 503 19.79 4.28 -9.51
N SER A 504 19.22 3.20 -8.99
CA SER A 504 18.22 3.25 -7.93
C SER A 504 18.66 2.39 -6.76
N VAL A 505 18.46 2.87 -5.53
CA VAL A 505 18.73 2.11 -4.33
C VAL A 505 17.44 1.92 -3.54
N GLN A 506 17.22 0.70 -3.09
CA GLN A 506 16.15 0.34 -2.17
C GLN A 506 16.78 0.08 -0.80
N LEU A 507 16.46 0.92 0.18
CA LEU A 507 17.03 0.84 1.53
C LEU A 507 15.95 0.40 2.51
N GLY A 508 16.21 -0.72 3.19
CA GLY A 508 15.38 -1.18 4.32
C GLY A 508 15.63 -0.35 5.59
N LEU A 509 14.91 -0.68 6.66
CA LEU A 509 15.08 -0.06 7.97
C LEU A 509 16.56 -0.11 8.40
N TYR A 510 17.12 1.08 8.69
CA TYR A 510 18.46 1.26 9.25
C TYR A 510 19.68 0.81 8.40
N GLN A 511 19.53 0.68 7.09
CA GLN A 511 20.67 0.40 6.22
C GLN A 511 21.44 1.66 5.84
N TYR A 512 22.77 1.54 5.84
CA TYR A 512 23.69 2.59 5.43
C TYR A 512 24.05 2.40 3.96
N PHE A 513 23.92 3.46 3.18
CA PHE A 513 24.53 3.51 1.86
C PHE A 513 26.03 3.82 2.02
N ASP A 514 26.86 2.81 1.81
CA ASP A 514 28.34 2.84 1.83
C ASP A 514 28.95 3.26 0.47
N GLY A 515 28.13 3.72 -0.47
CA GLY A 515 28.55 4.33 -1.74
C GLY A 515 28.51 3.42 -2.96
N PHE A 516 29.07 3.89 -4.08
CA PHE A 516 28.92 3.28 -5.42
C PHE A 516 29.91 2.15 -5.75
N GLY A 517 30.77 1.74 -4.80
CA GLY A 517 31.88 0.82 -5.08
C GLY A 517 32.94 1.41 -6.02
N THR A 518 33.98 0.63 -6.35
CA THR A 518 35.12 1.08 -7.18
C THR A 518 34.89 0.93 -8.69
N SER A 519 33.89 0.14 -9.10
CA SER A 519 33.60 -0.17 -10.51
C SER A 519 32.59 0.76 -11.17
N CYS A 520 31.86 1.56 -10.40
CA CYS A 520 30.87 2.52 -10.92
C CYS A 520 31.55 3.83 -11.37
N ASP A 521 31.27 4.27 -12.60
CA ASP A 521 31.65 5.60 -13.05
C ASP A 521 30.56 6.61 -12.69
N THR A 522 30.60 7.12 -11.47
CA THR A 522 29.59 8.05 -10.94
C THR A 522 29.47 9.36 -11.73
N LYS A 523 30.51 9.71 -12.51
CA LYS A 523 30.49 10.92 -13.35
C LYS A 523 29.54 10.77 -14.53
N ARG A 524 29.31 9.54 -14.99
CA ARG A 524 28.44 9.17 -16.12
C ARG A 524 26.98 8.93 -15.72
N LEU A 525 26.65 8.94 -14.43
CA LEU A 525 25.28 8.77 -13.93
C LEU A 525 24.39 9.95 -14.30
N ARG A 526 23.21 9.65 -14.86
CA ARG A 526 22.14 10.60 -15.18
C ARG A 526 21.02 10.59 -14.14
N THR A 527 20.81 9.47 -13.44
CA THR A 527 19.76 9.34 -12.43
C THR A 527 20.27 8.64 -11.17
N PHE A 528 19.92 9.20 -10.02
CA PHE A 528 20.07 8.58 -8.70
C PHE A 528 18.76 8.75 -7.94
N ILE A 529 18.12 7.63 -7.59
CA ILE A 529 16.86 7.62 -6.83
C ILE A 529 17.02 6.70 -5.61
N ALA A 530 16.82 7.25 -4.41
CA ALA A 530 16.63 6.48 -3.20
C ALA A 530 15.13 6.21 -2.97
N MET A 531 14.73 4.95 -2.93
CA MET A 531 13.33 4.51 -2.84
C MET A 531 12.97 3.93 -1.47
N ARG A 532 11.72 4.17 -1.05
CA ARG A 532 11.08 3.67 0.17
C ARG A 532 10.71 2.19 0.07
N VAL A 533 10.79 1.45 1.19
CA VAL A 533 10.26 0.08 1.30
C VAL A 533 8.89 0.04 1.99
N ASN A 534 8.59 0.89 3.00
CA ASN A 534 7.32 0.86 3.77
C ASN A 534 6.91 2.22 4.36
N ASP A 535 5.61 2.39 4.69
CA ASP A 535 4.95 3.62 5.15
C ASP A 535 5.32 4.17 6.56
N LEU A 536 6.26 3.53 7.27
CA LEU A 536 6.59 3.78 8.68
C LEU A 536 7.53 4.98 8.97
N GLY A 537 7.65 5.95 8.06
CA GLY A 537 8.34 7.24 8.34
C GLY A 537 9.85 7.23 8.62
N TYR A 538 10.57 6.11 8.44
CA TYR A 538 11.99 6.04 8.80
C TYR A 538 12.94 6.39 7.66
N ALA A 539 13.97 7.17 7.99
CA ALA A 539 14.97 7.70 7.06
C ALA A 539 16.20 6.78 6.87
N TRP A 540 16.89 6.93 5.73
CA TRP A 540 18.14 6.22 5.44
C TRP A 540 19.37 7.11 5.70
N LYS A 541 20.54 6.48 5.91
CA LYS A 541 21.82 7.15 6.18
C LYS A 541 22.87 6.81 5.12
N CYS A 542 23.80 7.73 4.86
CA CYS A 542 24.90 7.57 3.91
C CYS A 542 26.23 7.71 4.66
N TYR A 543 27.21 6.82 4.41
CA TYR A 543 28.56 6.95 4.98
C TYR A 543 29.35 8.11 4.36
N MET A 544 29.08 8.42 3.09
CA MET A 544 29.66 9.59 2.42
C MET A 544 28.92 10.85 2.83
N SER A 545 29.64 11.94 3.04
CA SER A 545 29.00 13.24 3.20
C SER A 545 28.25 13.63 1.93
N ILE A 546 27.21 14.45 2.06
CA ILE A 546 26.46 14.93 0.90
C ILE A 546 27.36 15.73 -0.08
N GLN A 547 28.38 16.42 0.44
CA GLN A 547 29.37 17.13 -0.37
C GLN A 547 30.22 16.14 -1.18
N GLU A 548 30.66 15.05 -0.55
CA GLU A 548 31.39 13.99 -1.25
C GLU A 548 30.51 13.36 -2.34
N LEU A 549 29.23 13.11 -2.03
CA LEU A 549 28.26 12.58 -2.98
C LEU A 549 28.11 13.50 -4.21
N PHE A 550 27.87 14.80 -4.00
CA PHE A 550 27.72 15.76 -5.10
C PHE A 550 29.00 15.91 -5.91
N SER A 551 30.18 15.85 -5.27
CA SER A 551 31.47 15.93 -5.99
C SER A 551 31.70 14.77 -6.97
N LYS A 552 31.02 13.64 -6.76
CA LYS A 552 31.12 12.43 -7.59
C LYS A 552 30.22 12.50 -8.83
N PHE A 553 29.19 13.35 -8.82
CA PHE A 553 28.24 13.51 -9.92
C PHE A 553 28.68 14.63 -10.86
N LYS A 554 28.65 14.35 -12.18
CA LYS A 554 28.89 15.38 -13.21
C LYS A 554 27.72 15.56 -14.15
N LEU A 555 27.04 14.48 -14.53
CA LEU A 555 25.99 14.46 -15.56
C LEU A 555 24.59 14.15 -14.99
N ILE A 556 24.42 14.29 -13.68
CA ILE A 556 23.17 13.96 -13.00
C ILE A 556 22.04 14.91 -13.45
N ARG A 557 20.91 14.34 -13.86
CA ARG A 557 19.69 15.04 -14.27
C ARG A 557 18.56 14.86 -13.26
N ILE A 558 18.47 13.69 -12.64
CA ILE A 558 17.47 13.36 -11.63
C ILE A 558 18.18 12.93 -10.36
N LEU A 559 17.93 13.66 -9.28
CA LEU A 559 18.45 13.35 -7.95
C LEU A 559 17.29 13.32 -6.96
N SER A 560 16.96 12.14 -6.46
CA SER A 560 16.02 11.97 -5.35
C SER A 560 16.77 11.46 -4.13
N LEU A 561 16.76 12.29 -3.09
CA LEU A 561 17.27 12.00 -1.75
C LEU A 561 16.09 11.97 -0.75
N SER A 562 14.94 11.47 -1.21
CA SER A 562 13.76 11.39 -0.37
C SER A 562 14.07 10.66 0.94
N GLN A 563 13.54 11.20 2.05
CA GLN A 563 13.70 10.65 3.41
C GLN A 563 15.16 10.49 3.89
N TYR A 564 16.08 11.36 3.45
CA TYR A 564 17.42 11.44 4.03
C TYR A 564 17.43 12.40 5.24
N PHE A 565 17.59 11.89 6.47
CA PHE A 565 17.42 12.68 7.70
C PHE A 565 18.61 13.56 8.05
N ASP A 566 19.82 13.16 7.67
CA ASP A 566 21.03 13.88 8.05
C ASP A 566 21.27 15.14 7.18
N LEU A 567 20.34 15.51 6.28
CA LEU A 567 20.40 16.73 5.46
C LEU A 567 19.50 17.81 6.07
N GLN A 568 20.00 18.45 7.13
CA GLN A 568 19.37 19.66 7.68
C GLN A 568 19.59 20.87 6.75
N GLU A 569 20.80 20.98 6.19
CA GLU A 569 21.21 22.03 5.26
C GLU A 569 21.68 21.42 3.94
N LEU A 570 21.18 21.93 2.82
CA LEU A 570 21.65 21.53 1.49
C LEU A 570 22.90 22.36 1.16
N PRO A 571 24.07 21.73 0.90
CA PRO A 571 25.31 22.47 0.69
C PRO A 571 25.30 23.28 -0.61
N ASP A 572 26.05 24.38 -0.64
CA ASP A 572 26.27 25.19 -1.85
C ASP A 572 26.86 24.36 -3.02
N SER A 573 27.49 23.22 -2.75
CA SER A 573 27.97 22.33 -3.82
C SER A 573 26.86 21.78 -4.70
N VAL A 574 25.58 21.88 -4.33
CA VAL A 574 24.44 21.55 -5.20
C VAL A 574 24.45 22.36 -6.49
N GLY A 575 24.91 23.62 -6.44
CA GLY A 575 25.04 24.49 -7.61
C GLY A 575 26.03 23.96 -8.67
N ASN A 576 26.88 23.00 -8.31
CA ASN A 576 27.79 22.33 -9.25
C ASN A 576 27.08 21.27 -10.13
N LEU A 577 25.84 20.87 -9.78
CA LEU A 577 25.06 19.87 -10.51
C LEU A 577 24.30 20.50 -11.69
N GLU A 578 25.03 21.08 -12.63
CA GLU A 578 24.46 21.99 -13.64
C GLU A 578 23.50 21.34 -14.65
N TYR A 579 23.52 20.01 -14.79
CA TYR A 579 22.59 19.25 -15.64
C TYR A 579 21.31 18.83 -14.90
N LEU A 580 21.19 19.15 -13.61
CA LEU A 580 20.08 18.75 -12.78
C LEU A 580 18.78 19.39 -13.28
N ARG A 581 17.77 18.54 -13.50
CA ARG A 581 16.43 18.90 -13.95
C ARG A 581 15.36 18.63 -12.90
N SER A 582 15.54 17.58 -12.09
CA SER A 582 14.67 17.28 -10.96
C SER A 582 15.47 17.04 -9.70
N LEU A 583 15.08 17.72 -8.62
CA LEU A 583 15.65 17.57 -7.29
C LEU A 583 14.53 17.28 -6.29
N ASP A 584 14.59 16.13 -5.63
CA ASP A 584 13.64 15.72 -4.60
C ASP A 584 14.36 15.58 -3.26
N LEU A 585 13.93 16.37 -2.29
CA LEU A 585 14.53 16.53 -0.97
C LEU A 585 13.45 16.38 0.11
N SER A 586 13.86 15.85 1.27
CA SER A 586 12.98 15.75 2.44
C SER A 586 13.64 16.30 3.68
N HIS A 587 12.85 16.76 4.66
CA HIS A 587 13.29 17.17 6.00
C HIS A 587 14.28 18.34 6.06
N LEU A 588 14.43 19.10 4.97
CA LEU A 588 15.32 20.25 4.90
C LEU A 588 14.85 21.40 5.82
N GLU A 589 15.81 22.08 6.47
CA GLU A 589 15.57 23.28 7.28
C GLU A 589 15.96 24.57 6.54
N GLU A 590 17.05 24.56 5.76
CA GLU A 590 17.50 25.72 4.97
C GLU A 590 17.93 25.37 3.54
N LEU A 591 17.68 26.29 2.60
CA LEU A 591 18.07 26.18 1.19
C LEU A 591 19.28 27.07 0.86
N PRO A 592 20.21 26.62 0.02
CA PRO A 592 21.39 27.39 -0.35
C PRO A 592 21.01 28.53 -1.31
N LEU A 593 21.73 29.65 -1.19
CA LEU A 593 21.48 30.87 -1.98
C LEU A 593 21.73 30.67 -3.48
N ASN A 594 22.47 29.62 -3.86
CA ASN A 594 22.95 29.40 -5.22
C ASN A 594 22.10 28.41 -6.04
N LEU A 595 20.91 28.01 -5.57
CA LEU A 595 19.99 27.17 -6.36
C LEU A 595 19.60 27.79 -7.70
N HIS A 596 19.58 29.13 -7.79
CA HIS A 596 19.32 29.85 -9.04
C HIS A 596 20.37 29.58 -10.14
N LEU A 597 21.55 29.06 -9.80
CA LEU A 597 22.57 28.63 -10.77
C LEU A 597 22.14 27.39 -11.57
N LEU A 598 21.18 26.61 -11.06
CA LEU A 598 20.63 25.43 -11.71
C LEU A 598 19.63 25.80 -12.81
N THR A 599 20.11 26.44 -13.88
CA THR A 599 19.25 26.99 -14.94
C THR A 599 18.44 25.95 -15.73
N ASN A 600 18.79 24.66 -15.61
CA ASN A 600 18.07 23.54 -16.23
C ASN A 600 17.04 22.89 -15.29
N LEU A 601 16.94 23.36 -14.04
CA LEU A 601 16.03 22.80 -13.05
C LEU A 601 14.58 23.07 -13.47
N CYS A 602 13.84 21.99 -13.70
CA CYS A 602 12.44 22.00 -14.11
C CYS A 602 11.53 21.58 -12.97
N ARG A 603 12.03 20.80 -11.99
CA ARG A 603 11.24 20.33 -10.85
C ARG A 603 12.06 20.38 -9.56
N LEU A 604 11.45 20.94 -8.53
CA LEU A 604 12.00 20.95 -7.17
C LEU A 604 10.91 20.48 -6.22
N GLU A 605 11.19 19.41 -5.48
CA GLU A 605 10.22 18.77 -4.60
C GLU A 605 10.71 18.79 -3.16
N PHE A 606 9.84 19.30 -2.28
CA PHE A 606 10.06 19.44 -0.86
C PHE A 606 9.02 18.66 -0.08
N ARG A 607 9.46 17.60 0.58
CA ARG A 607 8.61 16.76 1.44
C ARG A 607 8.98 16.95 2.90
N MET A 608 7.99 17.22 3.76
CA MET A 608 8.19 17.33 5.21
C MET A 608 9.31 18.32 5.61
N THR A 609 9.46 19.42 4.87
CA THR A 609 10.51 20.41 5.10
C THR A 609 10.05 21.50 6.06
N LYS A 610 10.97 22.00 6.89
CA LYS A 610 10.75 23.17 7.76
C LYS A 610 11.27 24.47 7.14
N VAL A 611 11.65 24.45 5.85
CA VAL A 611 12.21 25.59 5.13
C VAL A 611 11.32 26.82 5.32
N ARG A 612 11.83 27.80 6.06
CA ARG A 612 11.15 29.08 6.29
C ARG A 612 11.49 30.10 5.22
N LYS A 613 12.71 30.05 4.67
CA LYS A 613 13.26 31.01 3.71
C LYS A 613 13.41 30.36 2.34
N VAL A 614 12.69 30.87 1.34
CA VAL A 614 12.93 30.49 -0.06
C VAL A 614 14.04 31.40 -0.61
N PRO A 615 15.12 30.85 -1.20
CA PRO A 615 16.24 31.65 -1.69
C PRO A 615 15.81 32.71 -2.70
N PRO A 616 16.40 33.93 -2.62
CA PRO A 616 16.16 34.97 -3.61
C PRO A 616 16.58 34.50 -5.01
N TYR A 617 15.91 35.01 -6.05
CA TYR A 617 16.17 34.72 -7.47
C TYR A 617 15.73 33.34 -7.97
N LEU A 618 15.05 32.52 -7.16
CA LEU A 618 14.37 31.33 -7.68
C LEU A 618 13.29 31.70 -8.73
N GLU A 619 12.71 32.91 -8.66
CA GLU A 619 11.77 33.42 -9.67
C GLU A 619 12.40 33.58 -11.07
N LYS A 620 13.74 33.59 -11.19
CA LYS A 620 14.42 33.62 -12.50
C LYS A 620 14.27 32.30 -13.27
N LEU A 621 13.95 31.21 -12.58
CA LEU A 621 13.75 29.89 -13.19
C LEU A 621 12.31 29.75 -13.72
N LYS A 622 12.04 30.40 -14.86
CA LYS A 622 10.68 30.54 -15.45
C LYS A 622 9.93 29.22 -15.74
N ASN A 623 10.64 28.09 -15.79
CA ASN A 623 10.07 26.77 -16.08
C ASN A 623 10.11 25.82 -14.86
N LEU A 624 10.45 26.32 -13.67
CA LEU A 624 10.51 25.50 -12.46
C LEU A 624 9.10 25.22 -11.92
N LYS A 625 8.72 23.95 -11.87
CA LYS A 625 7.57 23.44 -11.13
C LYS A 625 8.02 23.12 -9.70
N LEU A 626 7.40 23.75 -8.72
CA LEU A 626 7.74 23.57 -7.31
C LEU A 626 6.66 22.72 -6.62
N VAL A 627 7.02 21.56 -6.09
CA VAL A 627 6.13 20.73 -5.27
C VAL A 627 6.48 21.00 -3.83
N MET A 628 5.61 21.72 -3.13
CA MET A 628 5.82 22.14 -1.74
C MET A 628 4.57 21.82 -0.94
N ASN A 629 4.68 20.84 -0.04
CA ASN A 629 3.55 20.39 0.75
C ASN A 629 3.15 21.37 1.86
N SER A 630 4.05 22.26 2.28
CA SER A 630 3.81 23.21 3.37
C SER A 630 4.59 24.52 3.20
N PHE A 631 3.95 25.66 3.46
CA PHE A 631 4.52 27.01 3.46
C PHE A 631 4.09 27.75 4.73
N ASN A 632 5.04 28.19 5.56
CA ASN A 632 4.74 28.96 6.76
C ASN A 632 5.03 30.44 6.52
N VAL A 633 4.04 31.31 6.72
CA VAL A 633 4.19 32.76 6.52
C VAL A 633 5.03 33.35 7.66
N GLY A 634 6.03 34.18 7.33
CA GLY A 634 6.86 34.89 8.32
C GLY A 634 6.50 36.38 8.44
N HIS A 635 7.09 37.07 9.44
CA HIS A 635 6.87 38.51 9.68
C HIS A 635 7.59 39.44 8.68
N ASP A 636 8.67 38.97 8.05
CA ASP A 636 9.47 39.79 7.13
C ASP A 636 8.92 39.73 5.70
N ARG A 637 9.10 40.80 4.90
CA ARG A 637 8.71 40.83 3.47
C ARG A 637 9.36 39.73 2.63
N GLU A 638 10.51 39.21 3.06
CA GLU A 638 11.18 38.08 2.42
C GLU A 638 10.47 36.74 2.64
N LEU A 639 9.59 36.68 3.66
CA LEU A 639 8.80 35.51 4.06
C LEU A 639 7.29 35.75 3.93
N GLY A 640 6.90 36.84 3.27
CA GLY A 640 5.52 37.24 3.08
C GLY A 640 4.78 36.33 2.10
N ILE A 641 3.47 36.20 2.29
CA ILE A 641 2.62 35.33 1.48
C ILE A 641 2.59 35.69 -0.02
N GLN A 642 2.91 36.95 -0.34
CA GLN A 642 3.02 37.49 -1.72
C GLN A 642 4.00 36.69 -2.59
N ARG A 643 5.02 36.07 -1.98
CA ARG A 643 6.00 35.22 -2.68
C ARG A 643 5.37 34.00 -3.36
N LEU A 644 4.22 33.51 -2.88
CA LEU A 644 3.54 32.37 -3.48
C LEU A 644 3.12 32.59 -4.93
N ARG A 645 2.94 33.85 -5.37
CA ARG A 645 2.66 34.21 -6.76
C ARG A 645 3.87 34.05 -7.69
N GLU A 646 5.08 34.14 -7.15
CA GLU A 646 6.31 34.00 -7.92
C GLU A 646 6.60 32.53 -8.26
N PHE A 647 5.97 31.57 -7.55
CA PHE A 647 6.21 30.14 -7.72
C PHE A 647 5.10 29.46 -8.53
N ASN A 648 5.50 28.66 -9.52
CA ASN A 648 4.59 27.76 -10.22
C ASN A 648 4.46 26.45 -9.41
N LEU A 649 3.54 26.44 -8.44
CA LEU A 649 3.35 25.31 -7.53
C LEU A 649 2.51 24.19 -8.17
N GLU A 650 2.91 22.94 -7.95
CA GLU A 650 2.15 21.74 -8.30
C GLU A 650 1.81 20.89 -7.06
N GLY A 651 0.65 20.25 -7.10
CA GLY A 651 0.20 19.32 -6.05
C GLY A 651 -0.52 20.02 -4.89
N SER A 652 -0.43 19.40 -3.71
CA SER A 652 -1.06 19.89 -2.49
C SER A 652 -0.20 20.93 -1.78
N LEU A 653 -0.82 22.05 -1.39
CA LEU A 653 -0.16 23.10 -0.62
C LEU A 653 -0.84 23.29 0.73
N SER A 654 -0.09 23.14 1.81
CA SER A 654 -0.47 23.65 3.13
C SER A 654 0.12 25.03 3.38
N ILE A 655 -0.68 25.96 3.90
CA ILE A 655 -0.26 27.31 4.29
C ILE A 655 -0.46 27.46 5.79
N GLY A 656 0.63 27.53 6.54
CA GLY A 656 0.64 27.72 7.98
C GLY A 656 0.98 29.15 8.38
N GLU A 657 0.75 29.46 9.66
CA GLU A 657 1.19 30.70 10.32
C GLU A 657 0.58 31.98 9.74
N LEU A 658 -0.68 31.92 9.28
CA LEU A 658 -1.39 33.04 8.64
C LEU A 658 -1.53 34.27 9.56
N GLN A 659 -1.43 34.11 10.88
CA GLN A 659 -1.43 35.21 11.85
C GLN A 659 -0.30 36.23 11.60
N ASN A 660 0.78 35.82 10.95
CA ASN A 660 1.95 36.65 10.66
C ASN A 660 1.70 37.68 9.53
N ILE A 661 0.61 37.56 8.77
CA ILE A 661 0.25 38.51 7.71
C ILE A 661 -0.20 39.82 8.34
N GLU A 662 0.60 40.90 8.32
CA GLU A 662 0.21 42.19 8.92
C GLU A 662 -0.97 42.86 8.19
N ASN A 663 -0.93 42.90 6.86
CA ASN A 663 -1.97 43.47 6.01
C ASN A 663 -2.76 42.36 5.29
N PRO A 664 -4.06 42.17 5.58
CA PRO A 664 -4.87 41.14 4.94
C PRO A 664 -4.92 41.18 3.41
N LEU A 665 -4.69 42.36 2.80
CA LEU A 665 -4.64 42.49 1.33
C LEU A 665 -3.44 41.77 0.71
N ASP A 666 -2.38 41.52 1.48
CA ASP A 666 -1.19 40.80 1.02
C ASP A 666 -1.54 39.35 0.63
N ALA A 667 -2.60 38.79 1.21
CA ALA A 667 -3.09 37.46 0.86
C ALA A 667 -3.67 37.39 -0.57
N LEU A 668 -4.23 38.48 -1.10
CA LEU A 668 -4.69 38.55 -2.51
C LEU A 668 -3.52 38.39 -3.48
N GLU A 669 -2.35 38.88 -3.09
CA GLU A 669 -1.15 38.81 -3.92
C GLU A 669 -0.58 37.40 -4.02
N ALA A 670 -1.02 36.45 -3.20
CA ALA A 670 -0.59 35.04 -3.25
C ALA A 670 -1.07 34.29 -4.51
N ASP A 671 -2.10 34.81 -5.18
CA ASP A 671 -2.69 34.32 -6.45
C ASP A 671 -2.84 32.80 -6.55
N LEU A 672 -3.65 32.20 -5.66
CA LEU A 672 -3.83 30.74 -5.57
C LEU A 672 -4.66 30.11 -6.71
N LYS A 673 -4.93 30.85 -7.80
CA LYS A 673 -5.92 30.49 -8.84
C LYS A 673 -5.61 29.21 -9.63
N ASN A 674 -4.37 28.73 -9.62
CA ASN A 674 -3.94 27.53 -10.36
C ASN A 674 -3.75 26.27 -9.49
N LYS A 675 -4.15 26.27 -8.22
CA LYS A 675 -3.84 25.19 -7.26
C LYS A 675 -4.98 24.18 -7.09
N THR A 676 -4.67 22.89 -6.95
CA THR A 676 -5.65 21.79 -6.95
C THR A 676 -5.99 21.23 -5.57
N HIS A 677 -5.10 21.38 -4.58
CA HIS A 677 -5.39 21.05 -3.18
C HIS A 677 -4.80 22.13 -2.26
N LEU A 678 -5.57 22.58 -1.27
CA LEU A 678 -5.20 23.64 -0.34
C LEU A 678 -5.49 23.24 1.10
N TRP A 679 -4.53 23.46 1.99
CA TRP A 679 -4.64 23.28 3.42
C TRP A 679 -4.25 24.59 4.11
N CYS A 680 -4.99 25.01 5.15
CA CYS A 680 -4.60 26.14 6.00
C CYS A 680 -4.51 25.66 7.45
N ASP A 681 -3.42 25.97 8.17
CA ASP A 681 -3.16 25.49 9.54
C ASP A 681 -2.65 26.61 10.48
N ARG A 682 -2.99 26.47 11.77
CA ARG A 682 -2.71 27.30 12.97
C ARG A 682 -2.96 28.80 12.88
N ASN A 683 -3.70 29.31 13.85
CA ASN A 683 -4.10 30.72 13.86
C ASN A 683 -4.54 31.19 15.26
N SER A 684 -3.61 31.28 16.23
CA SER A 684 -3.93 31.90 17.52
C SER A 684 -3.89 33.44 17.43
N VAL A 685 -5.09 34.05 17.44
CA VAL A 685 -5.47 35.44 17.82
C VAL A 685 -5.67 36.50 16.70
N ASP A 686 -6.73 37.31 16.94
CA ASP A 686 -7.50 38.32 16.19
C ASP A 686 -8.45 37.80 15.08
N SER A 687 -9.64 37.34 15.50
CA SER A 687 -10.73 36.80 14.68
C SER A 687 -11.08 37.64 13.43
N LYS A 688 -11.12 38.98 13.55
CA LYS A 688 -11.49 39.85 12.42
C LYS A 688 -10.42 39.89 11.35
N LYS A 689 -9.15 39.91 11.76
CA LYS A 689 -8.02 39.94 10.83
C LYS A 689 -7.99 38.67 9.97
N GLN A 690 -8.26 37.52 10.59
CA GLN A 690 -8.31 36.23 9.90
C GLN A 690 -9.46 36.12 8.89
N GLU A 691 -10.63 36.68 9.19
CA GLU A 691 -11.74 36.77 8.23
C GLU A 691 -11.29 37.44 6.93
N TYR A 692 -10.64 38.61 7.03
CA TYR A 692 -10.12 39.32 5.85
C TYR A 692 -9.00 38.56 5.14
N VAL A 693 -8.09 37.90 5.88
CA VAL A 693 -6.99 37.13 5.28
C VAL A 693 -7.53 35.95 4.46
N ILE A 694 -8.42 35.14 5.04
CA ILE A 694 -8.97 33.96 4.36
C ILE A 694 -9.89 34.36 3.19
N GLU A 695 -10.67 35.43 3.33
CA GLU A 695 -11.46 35.99 2.23
C GLU A 695 -10.56 36.34 1.03
N ASN A 696 -9.37 36.88 1.31
CA ASN A 696 -8.41 37.33 0.32
C ASN A 696 -7.53 36.21 -0.28
N LEU A 697 -7.45 35.01 0.31
CA LEU A 697 -6.67 33.91 -0.26
C LEU A 697 -7.25 33.36 -1.57
N GLN A 698 -8.58 33.43 -1.74
CA GLN A 698 -9.35 33.05 -2.94
C GLN A 698 -8.80 31.81 -3.70
N PRO A 699 -9.17 30.58 -3.29
CA PRO A 699 -8.70 29.35 -3.94
C PRO A 699 -9.18 29.20 -5.39
N SER A 700 -8.54 28.31 -6.15
CA SER A 700 -8.96 27.97 -7.51
C SER A 700 -10.37 27.37 -7.54
N LYS A 701 -11.16 27.74 -8.57
CA LYS A 701 -12.45 27.10 -8.85
C LYS A 701 -12.34 25.61 -9.24
N ASN A 702 -11.14 25.16 -9.58
CA ASN A 702 -10.86 23.77 -9.98
C ASN A 702 -10.26 22.92 -8.86
N ILE A 703 -10.26 23.42 -7.61
CA ILE A 703 -9.77 22.69 -6.44
C ILE A 703 -10.60 21.41 -6.22
N LYS A 704 -9.93 20.29 -5.92
CA LYS A 704 -10.57 19.00 -5.61
C LYS A 704 -10.64 18.72 -4.11
N GLU A 705 -9.65 19.16 -3.36
CA GLU A 705 -9.60 18.94 -1.91
C GLU A 705 -9.25 20.23 -1.18
N LEU A 706 -10.01 20.53 -0.14
CA LEU A 706 -9.84 21.72 0.69
C LEU A 706 -9.88 21.34 2.16
N ALA A 707 -8.93 21.87 2.91
CA ALA A 707 -8.78 21.65 4.34
C ALA A 707 -8.56 23.00 5.04
N ILE A 708 -9.41 23.34 6.02
CA ILE A 708 -9.27 24.54 6.84
C ILE A 708 -9.19 24.10 8.30
N PHE A 709 -8.11 24.45 8.98
CA PHE A 709 -7.84 24.09 10.37
C PHE A 709 -7.66 25.36 11.21
N ASP A 710 -8.14 25.33 12.46
CA ASP A 710 -7.94 26.40 13.46
C ASP A 710 -8.41 27.78 12.97
N TYR A 711 -9.62 27.84 12.39
CA TYR A 711 -10.18 29.09 11.87
C TYR A 711 -10.89 29.88 12.97
N GLY A 712 -10.28 30.99 13.41
CA GLY A 712 -10.82 31.87 14.45
C GLY A 712 -11.84 32.91 13.96
N GLY A 713 -12.24 32.90 12.69
CA GLY A 713 -13.29 33.79 12.17
C GLY A 713 -14.70 33.33 12.56
N LYS A 714 -15.66 34.26 12.60
CA LYS A 714 -17.07 33.95 12.94
C LYS A 714 -17.88 33.46 11.75
N GLN A 715 -17.45 33.82 10.54
CA GLN A 715 -18.13 33.49 9.28
C GLN A 715 -17.10 32.99 8.27
N PHE A 716 -17.44 31.93 7.54
CA PHE A 716 -16.62 31.48 6.42
C PHE A 716 -16.60 32.50 5.27
N PRO A 717 -15.54 32.49 4.45
CA PRO A 717 -15.39 33.42 3.35
C PRO A 717 -16.47 33.25 2.28
N ASN A 718 -16.78 34.34 1.56
CA ASN A 718 -17.85 34.38 0.56
C ASN A 718 -17.64 33.37 -0.57
N TRP A 719 -16.38 33.10 -0.94
CA TRP A 719 -16.09 32.12 -1.99
C TRP A 719 -16.52 30.68 -1.61
N LEU A 720 -16.61 30.36 -0.32
CA LEU A 720 -17.17 29.09 0.17
C LEU A 720 -18.71 29.17 0.31
N LEU A 721 -19.25 30.34 0.66
CA LEU A 721 -20.70 30.59 0.79
C LEU A 721 -21.45 30.62 -0.56
N GLU A 722 -20.81 31.13 -1.61
CA GLU A 722 -21.41 31.31 -2.94
C GLU A 722 -21.32 30.06 -3.84
N ASN A 723 -20.84 28.93 -3.32
CA ASN A 723 -20.66 27.66 -4.07
C ASN A 723 -19.78 27.79 -5.32
N SER A 724 -18.74 28.60 -5.25
CA SER A 724 -17.81 28.80 -6.38
C SER A 724 -16.93 27.58 -6.68
N LEU A 725 -16.93 26.56 -5.81
CA LEU A 725 -16.04 25.38 -5.83
C LEU A 725 -16.74 24.10 -6.34
N TRP A 726 -17.28 24.14 -7.56
CA TRP A 726 -18.08 23.07 -8.17
C TRP A 726 -17.35 21.71 -8.31
N ASN A 727 -16.01 21.70 -8.37
CA ASN A 727 -15.18 20.51 -8.51
C ASN A 727 -14.73 19.88 -7.18
N LEU A 728 -15.13 20.44 -6.04
CA LEU A 728 -14.66 19.99 -4.74
C LEU A 728 -15.19 18.58 -4.45
N VAL A 729 -14.27 17.65 -4.17
CA VAL A 729 -14.52 16.23 -3.87
C VAL A 729 -14.37 15.94 -2.37
N SER A 730 -13.39 16.56 -1.71
CA SER A 730 -13.17 16.40 -0.26
C SER A 730 -13.08 17.76 0.42
N LEU A 731 -13.80 17.93 1.53
CA LEU A 731 -13.75 19.11 2.37
C LEU A 731 -13.54 18.72 3.83
N LYS A 732 -12.53 19.31 4.47
CA LYS A 732 -12.28 19.16 5.92
C LYS A 732 -12.27 20.52 6.59
N LEU A 733 -13.07 20.68 7.63
CA LEU A 733 -13.19 21.89 8.43
C LEU A 733 -12.98 21.51 9.89
N ASN A 734 -11.83 21.81 10.47
CA ASN A 734 -11.44 21.28 11.77
C ASN A 734 -11.03 22.43 12.71
N GLU A 735 -11.34 22.32 14.01
CA GLU A 735 -10.97 23.31 15.04
C GLU A 735 -11.44 24.75 14.74
N CYS A 736 -12.63 24.90 14.15
CA CYS A 736 -13.19 26.22 13.80
C CYS A 736 -14.04 26.77 14.95
N GLU A 737 -13.46 26.92 16.13
CA GLU A 737 -14.20 27.10 17.39
C GLU A 737 -15.15 28.31 17.39
N SER A 738 -14.73 29.42 16.77
CA SER A 738 -15.47 30.71 16.77
C SER A 738 -16.58 30.80 15.72
N CYS A 739 -16.69 29.82 14.83
CA CYS A 739 -17.66 29.84 13.73
C CYS A 739 -19.09 29.63 14.24
N GLN A 740 -19.99 30.54 13.86
CA GLN A 740 -21.38 30.51 14.33
C GLN A 740 -22.35 29.82 13.36
N ARG A 741 -21.94 29.63 12.09
CA ARG A 741 -22.77 29.03 11.03
C ARG A 741 -21.93 28.25 10.03
N LEU A 742 -22.48 27.15 9.54
CA LEU A 742 -21.88 26.38 8.45
C LEU A 742 -22.26 26.97 7.08
N PRO A 743 -21.37 26.85 6.08
CA PRO A 743 -21.67 27.21 4.70
C PRO A 743 -22.69 26.23 4.07
N PRO A 744 -23.36 26.61 2.96
CA PRO A 744 -24.35 25.79 2.28
C PRO A 744 -23.74 24.64 1.46
N LEU A 745 -23.03 23.73 2.14
CA LEU A 745 -22.22 22.67 1.54
C LEU A 745 -23.03 21.66 0.72
N GLY A 746 -24.33 21.52 0.99
CA GLY A 746 -25.19 20.61 0.24
C GLY A 746 -25.40 20.99 -1.22
N LEU A 747 -24.99 22.18 -1.64
CA LEU A 747 -25.04 22.65 -3.03
C LEU A 747 -23.81 22.25 -3.85
N LEU A 748 -22.78 21.67 -3.23
CA LEU A 748 -21.57 21.19 -3.92
C LEU A 748 -21.84 19.85 -4.61
N PRO A 749 -21.79 19.78 -5.95
CA PRO A 749 -22.27 18.60 -6.69
C PRO A 749 -21.32 17.40 -6.63
N CYS A 750 -20.02 17.64 -6.52
CA CYS A 750 -18.97 16.62 -6.59
C CYS A 750 -18.46 16.15 -5.22
N LEU A 751 -18.97 16.72 -4.12
CA LEU A 751 -18.46 16.46 -2.77
C LEU A 751 -18.80 15.03 -2.35
N LYS A 752 -17.76 14.23 -2.10
CA LYS A 752 -17.83 12.83 -1.67
C LYS A 752 -17.50 12.64 -0.18
N ILE A 753 -16.54 13.42 0.33
CA ILE A 753 -16.05 13.33 1.70
C ILE A 753 -16.21 14.68 2.38
N LEU A 754 -16.90 14.70 3.52
CA LEU A 754 -17.06 15.88 4.35
C LEU A 754 -16.71 15.54 5.80
N ASP A 755 -15.74 16.26 6.35
CA ASP A 755 -15.23 16.15 7.71
C ASP A 755 -15.39 17.51 8.40
N ILE A 756 -16.12 17.55 9.51
CA ILE A 756 -16.42 18.76 10.28
C ILE A 756 -16.10 18.47 11.74
N SER A 757 -15.07 19.12 12.30
CA SER A 757 -14.70 18.93 13.71
C SER A 757 -14.41 20.24 14.46
N GLY A 758 -14.61 20.25 15.77
CA GLY A 758 -14.16 21.34 16.66
C GLY A 758 -14.91 22.66 16.49
N PHE A 759 -16.23 22.62 16.26
CA PHE A 759 -17.06 23.84 16.22
C PHE A 759 -17.87 23.99 17.51
N HIS A 760 -17.40 24.84 18.40
CA HIS A 760 -18.03 25.03 19.70
C HIS A 760 -19.17 26.05 19.71
N GLU A 761 -19.22 27.02 18.80
CA GLU A 761 -20.29 28.06 18.80
C GLU A 761 -21.55 27.67 18.01
N ILE A 762 -21.54 26.54 17.28
CA ILE A 762 -22.70 26.08 16.50
C ILE A 762 -23.74 25.46 17.43
N VAL A 763 -24.91 26.08 17.52
CA VAL A 763 -26.06 25.56 18.30
C VAL A 763 -27.00 24.70 17.46
N SER A 764 -27.16 24.99 16.17
CA SER A 764 -28.05 24.22 15.29
C SER A 764 -27.55 24.17 13.86
N ILE A 765 -27.67 23.00 13.23
CA ILE A 765 -27.50 22.84 11.78
C ILE A 765 -28.87 22.99 11.12
N ASP A 766 -29.05 24.09 10.40
CA ASP A 766 -30.31 24.50 9.78
C ASP A 766 -30.40 24.08 8.30
N ALA A 767 -31.53 24.40 7.65
CA ALA A 767 -31.74 24.14 6.23
C ALA A 767 -30.70 24.82 5.31
N GLY A 768 -30.04 25.88 5.78
CA GLY A 768 -28.99 26.59 5.05
C GLY A 768 -27.81 25.68 4.71
N PHE A 769 -27.46 24.73 5.58
CA PHE A 769 -26.39 23.74 5.35
C PHE A 769 -26.67 22.84 4.14
N HIS A 770 -27.93 22.41 3.98
CA HIS A 770 -28.35 21.54 2.88
C HIS A 770 -28.46 22.32 1.57
N GLY A 771 -28.70 23.63 1.61
CA GLY A 771 -29.15 24.39 0.45
C GLY A 771 -30.59 24.04 0.10
N ASN A 772 -31.40 25.02 -0.28
CA ASN A 772 -32.88 24.95 -0.35
C ASN A 772 -33.48 23.97 -1.40
N ASN A 773 -32.79 22.91 -1.81
CA ASN A 773 -33.19 21.96 -2.85
C ASN A 773 -33.44 20.57 -2.28
N SER A 774 -34.39 19.84 -2.87
CA SER A 774 -34.74 18.46 -2.50
C SER A 774 -33.70 17.40 -2.92
N SER A 775 -32.51 17.79 -3.37
CA SER A 775 -31.44 16.91 -3.84
C SER A 775 -30.05 17.45 -3.49
N SER A 776 -29.86 17.80 -2.22
CA SER A 776 -28.57 18.20 -1.66
C SER A 776 -27.59 17.02 -1.63
N PHE A 777 -26.28 17.31 -1.52
CA PHE A 777 -25.21 16.31 -1.37
C PHE A 777 -25.30 15.11 -2.33
N LYS A 778 -25.43 15.41 -3.63
CA LYS A 778 -25.67 14.40 -4.68
C LYS A 778 -24.65 13.27 -4.74
N SER A 779 -23.41 13.51 -4.32
CA SER A 779 -22.29 12.56 -4.42
C SER A 779 -21.70 12.17 -3.07
N LEU A 780 -22.27 12.61 -1.94
CA LEU A 780 -21.63 12.45 -0.63
C LEU A 780 -21.71 10.99 -0.18
N GLU A 781 -20.54 10.40 0.07
CA GLU A 781 -20.36 8.99 0.47
C GLU A 781 -20.00 8.87 1.96
N THR A 782 -19.22 9.83 2.49
CA THR A 782 -18.79 9.87 3.90
C THR A 782 -19.06 11.24 4.52
N LEU A 783 -19.72 11.23 5.67
CA LEU A 783 -19.97 12.41 6.50
C LEU A 783 -19.51 12.13 7.93
N ASP A 784 -18.48 12.86 8.36
CA ASP A 784 -17.95 12.79 9.71
C ASP A 784 -18.16 14.15 10.39
N ILE A 785 -18.83 14.15 11.55
CA ILE A 785 -19.04 15.33 12.40
C ILE A 785 -18.55 14.99 13.80
N SER A 786 -17.61 15.76 14.34
CA SER A 786 -17.06 15.49 15.67
C SER A 786 -16.82 16.75 16.49
N ASP A 787 -16.78 16.62 17.82
CA ASP A 787 -16.39 17.69 18.74
C ASP A 787 -17.19 19.00 18.57
N MET A 788 -18.52 18.88 18.62
CA MET A 788 -19.46 20.00 18.48
C MET A 788 -20.15 20.28 19.83
N SER A 789 -19.41 20.88 20.76
CA SER A 789 -19.79 20.97 22.19
C SER A 789 -21.11 21.70 22.50
N HIS A 790 -21.54 22.67 21.69
CA HIS A 790 -22.82 23.38 21.88
C HIS A 790 -23.93 22.97 20.90
N TRP A 791 -23.70 21.98 20.04
CA TRP A 791 -24.68 21.61 19.03
C TRP A 791 -25.88 20.91 19.65
N GLU A 792 -27.07 21.51 19.51
CA GLU A 792 -28.31 21.05 20.15
C GLU A 792 -29.31 20.44 19.17
N LYS A 793 -29.35 20.87 17.89
CA LYS A 793 -30.40 20.44 16.96
C LYS A 793 -29.91 20.29 15.52
N TRP A 794 -30.39 19.25 14.85
CA TRP A 794 -30.26 19.08 13.39
C TRP A 794 -31.62 19.14 12.71
N GLU A 795 -31.87 20.13 11.85
CA GLU A 795 -33.15 20.33 11.16
C GLU A 795 -33.32 19.43 9.91
N CYS A 796 -33.31 18.10 10.10
CA CYS A 796 -33.40 17.13 8.99
C CYS A 796 -34.81 16.96 8.39
N GLN A 797 -35.86 17.39 9.09
CA GLN A 797 -37.25 17.04 8.77
C GLN A 797 -37.80 17.69 7.48
N VAL A 798 -37.17 18.76 7.01
CA VAL A 798 -37.61 19.51 5.82
C VAL A 798 -37.05 18.91 4.52
N VAL A 799 -36.05 18.02 4.60
CA VAL A 799 -35.29 17.56 3.42
C VAL A 799 -35.08 16.04 3.46
N THR A 800 -36.16 15.28 3.41
CA THR A 800 -36.08 13.82 3.15
C THR A 800 -35.40 13.58 1.81
N GLY A 801 -34.28 12.87 1.80
CA GLY A 801 -33.51 12.58 0.57
C GLY A 801 -32.27 13.45 0.34
N SER A 802 -31.84 14.25 1.32
CA SER A 802 -30.60 15.05 1.25
C SER A 802 -29.30 14.27 1.07
N PHE A 803 -29.31 12.94 1.26
CA PHE A 803 -28.10 12.12 1.29
C PHE A 803 -28.30 10.84 0.46
N PRO A 804 -28.44 10.94 -0.87
CA PRO A 804 -28.83 9.80 -1.71
C PRO A 804 -27.79 8.68 -1.82
N HIS A 805 -26.51 8.97 -1.56
CA HIS A 805 -25.37 8.05 -1.74
C HIS A 805 -24.51 7.86 -0.48
N LEU A 806 -24.98 8.35 0.67
CA LEU A 806 -24.22 8.29 1.91
C LEU A 806 -24.05 6.82 2.35
N GLN A 807 -22.81 6.42 2.59
CA GLN A 807 -22.44 5.07 3.01
C GLN A 807 -21.99 5.05 4.47
N ARG A 808 -21.28 6.10 4.91
CA ARG A 808 -20.78 6.23 6.28
C ARG A 808 -21.23 7.54 6.90
N LEU A 809 -21.79 7.45 8.10
CA LEU A 809 -22.09 8.60 8.96
C LEU A 809 -21.42 8.39 10.31
N SER A 810 -20.57 9.33 10.73
CA SER A 810 -19.94 9.34 12.05
C SER A 810 -20.32 10.62 12.79
N ILE A 811 -20.83 10.50 14.02
CA ILE A 811 -21.11 11.61 14.93
C ILE A 811 -20.42 11.33 16.26
N LYS A 812 -19.45 12.14 16.65
CA LYS A 812 -18.63 11.87 17.85
C LYS A 812 -18.50 13.11 18.76
N PHE A 813 -18.47 12.94 20.07
CA PHE A 813 -18.21 14.04 21.02
C PHE A 813 -19.16 15.23 20.83
N CYS A 814 -20.47 14.94 20.76
CA CYS A 814 -21.53 15.94 20.54
C CYS A 814 -22.55 15.89 21.70
N PRO A 815 -22.16 16.30 22.92
CA PRO A 815 -22.89 15.95 24.15
C PRO A 815 -24.26 16.63 24.31
N LYS A 816 -24.50 17.77 23.64
CA LYS A 816 -25.78 18.52 23.72
C LYS A 816 -26.78 18.16 22.61
N LEU A 817 -26.39 17.30 21.66
CA LEU A 817 -27.18 17.02 20.48
C LEU A 817 -28.52 16.36 20.86
N LYS A 818 -29.63 16.94 20.39
CA LYS A 818 -31.01 16.47 20.61
C LYS A 818 -31.76 16.37 19.29
N GLY A 819 -32.85 15.60 19.31
CA GLY A 819 -33.78 15.49 18.19
C GLY A 819 -33.40 14.40 17.19
N GLN A 820 -34.04 14.41 16.02
CA GLN A 820 -33.94 13.30 15.06
C GLN A 820 -32.72 13.41 14.14
N LEU A 821 -32.07 12.28 13.89
CA LEU A 821 -31.05 12.11 12.86
C LEU A 821 -31.68 12.00 11.45
N PRO A 822 -30.91 12.28 10.37
CA PRO A 822 -31.43 12.24 9.00
C PRO A 822 -31.87 10.82 8.61
N LYS A 823 -33.13 10.69 8.17
CA LYS A 823 -33.66 9.43 7.64
C LYS A 823 -33.03 9.13 6.29
N GLN A 824 -32.45 7.93 6.17
CA GLN A 824 -31.83 7.46 4.94
C GLN A 824 -32.79 6.60 4.11
N VAL A 825 -32.75 6.76 2.79
CA VAL A 825 -33.53 5.95 1.85
C VAL A 825 -32.89 4.57 1.69
N VAL A 826 -31.57 4.53 1.63
CA VAL A 826 -30.73 3.31 1.56
C VAL A 826 -30.05 3.12 2.92
N PRO A 827 -29.95 1.89 3.46
CA PRO A 827 -29.21 1.66 4.69
C PRO A 827 -27.74 2.07 4.54
N LEU A 828 -27.21 2.77 5.54
CA LEU A 828 -25.79 3.06 5.66
C LEU A 828 -25.00 1.75 5.76
N LYS A 829 -23.78 1.73 5.25
CA LYS A 829 -22.84 0.65 5.54
C LYS A 829 -22.40 0.72 6.99
N ILE A 830 -22.04 1.91 7.46
CA ILE A 830 -21.48 2.15 8.79
C ILE A 830 -22.15 3.38 9.40
N LEU A 831 -22.64 3.25 10.62
CA LEU A 831 -23.07 4.35 11.47
C LEU A 831 -22.30 4.30 12.79
N GLN A 832 -21.60 5.38 13.12
CA GLN A 832 -20.85 5.52 14.37
C GLN A 832 -21.42 6.69 15.17
N ILE A 833 -21.79 6.44 16.42
CA ILE A 833 -22.22 7.47 17.37
C ILE A 833 -21.43 7.29 18.67
N GLU A 834 -20.67 8.31 19.05
CA GLU A 834 -19.79 8.28 20.22
C GLU A 834 -19.97 9.54 21.06
N ASP A 835 -20.09 9.42 22.39
CA ASP A 835 -20.22 10.55 23.33
C ASP A 835 -21.29 11.58 22.90
N CYS A 836 -22.52 11.09 22.79
CA CYS A 836 -23.71 11.84 22.34
C CYS A 836 -24.87 11.64 23.32
N GLN A 837 -24.63 11.91 24.60
CA GLN A 837 -25.47 11.47 25.73
C GLN A 837 -26.91 12.02 25.75
N GLN A 838 -27.16 13.20 25.15
CA GLN A 838 -28.51 13.82 25.10
C GLN A 838 -29.33 13.43 23.87
N LEU A 839 -28.80 12.56 23.01
CA LEU A 839 -29.44 12.18 21.76
C LEU A 839 -30.61 11.20 21.99
N GLU A 840 -31.84 11.71 21.97
CA GLU A 840 -33.06 10.91 21.99
C GLU A 840 -33.69 10.86 20.59
N ALA A 841 -33.36 9.82 19.82
CA ALA A 841 -33.67 9.75 18.38
C ALA A 841 -33.90 8.32 17.88
N SER A 842 -34.51 8.18 16.70
CA SER A 842 -34.39 6.94 15.93
C SER A 842 -33.05 6.95 15.19
N ALA A 843 -32.26 5.90 15.35
CA ALA A 843 -31.03 5.73 14.59
C ALA A 843 -31.36 5.55 13.09
N PRO A 844 -30.57 6.14 12.17
CA PRO A 844 -30.65 5.83 10.75
C PRO A 844 -30.46 4.34 10.49
N ARG A 845 -31.10 3.83 9.43
CA ARG A 845 -30.93 2.43 9.00
C ARG A 845 -29.46 2.20 8.62
N ALA A 846 -28.82 1.20 9.22
CA ALA A 846 -27.42 0.85 8.98
C ALA A 846 -27.21 -0.67 9.04
N LEU A 847 -26.18 -1.16 8.33
CA LEU A 847 -25.73 -2.55 8.38
C LEU A 847 -24.79 -2.80 9.56
N ASP A 848 -23.85 -1.89 9.78
CA ASP A 848 -22.91 -1.88 10.90
C ASP A 848 -23.16 -0.65 11.76
N LEU A 849 -23.36 -0.87 13.06
CA LEU A 849 -23.69 0.15 14.02
C LEU A 849 -22.77 0.06 15.24
N GLU A 850 -22.04 1.14 15.48
CA GLU A 850 -21.21 1.30 16.66
C GLU A 850 -21.72 2.48 17.48
N LEU A 851 -22.07 2.19 18.73
CA LEU A 851 -22.60 3.13 19.70
C LEU A 851 -21.71 3.13 20.93
N SER A 852 -21.22 4.29 21.34
CA SER A 852 -20.47 4.46 22.59
C SER A 852 -20.95 5.72 23.31
N GLU A 853 -21.21 5.65 24.62
CA GLU A 853 -21.62 6.79 25.45
C GLU A 853 -22.75 7.66 24.84
N CYS A 854 -23.79 7.04 24.28
CA CYS A 854 -24.86 7.75 23.59
C CYS A 854 -26.20 7.74 24.35
N GLY A 855 -27.07 8.69 24.01
CA GLY A 855 -28.41 8.83 24.59
C GLY A 855 -29.37 7.69 24.20
N LYS A 856 -30.66 7.89 24.51
CA LYS A 856 -31.69 6.88 24.27
C LYS A 856 -32.05 6.78 22.77
N LEU A 857 -31.44 5.82 22.08
CA LEU A 857 -31.68 5.59 20.65
C LEU A 857 -32.69 4.46 20.40
N HIS A 858 -33.65 4.71 19.52
CA HIS A 858 -34.51 3.67 18.95
C HIS A 858 -33.84 3.06 17.72
N LEU A 859 -33.47 1.79 17.81
CA LEU A 859 -32.74 1.07 16.76
C LEU A 859 -33.67 0.35 15.79
N ASP A 860 -33.31 0.31 14.51
CA ASP A 860 -33.94 -0.56 13.50
C ASP A 860 -33.17 -1.88 13.41
N TRP A 861 -33.50 -2.79 14.32
CA TRP A 861 -32.87 -4.11 14.44
C TRP A 861 -32.95 -4.96 13.16
N ALA A 862 -33.93 -4.70 12.28
CA ALA A 862 -34.17 -5.51 11.09
C ALA A 862 -33.14 -5.28 9.97
N THR A 863 -32.43 -4.15 9.94
CA THR A 863 -31.42 -3.90 8.89
C THR A 863 -30.01 -4.27 9.28
N MET A 864 -29.76 -4.47 10.58
CA MET A 864 -28.42 -4.57 11.15
C MET A 864 -27.85 -5.98 11.01
N LYS A 865 -26.55 -6.05 10.76
CA LYS A 865 -25.76 -7.28 10.81
C LYS A 865 -24.80 -7.30 12.00
N ILE A 866 -24.25 -6.14 12.33
CA ILE A 866 -23.28 -5.95 13.42
C ILE A 866 -23.78 -4.81 14.28
N LEU A 867 -23.79 -5.03 15.60
CA LEU A 867 -24.10 -4.02 16.60
C LEU A 867 -23.06 -4.09 17.72
N ARG A 868 -22.35 -2.99 17.94
CA ARG A 868 -21.44 -2.78 19.07
C ARG A 868 -21.97 -1.65 19.92
N MET A 869 -22.11 -1.90 21.21
CA MET A 869 -22.64 -0.93 22.17
C MET A 869 -21.70 -0.84 23.36
N GLU A 870 -21.30 0.37 23.70
CA GLU A 870 -20.47 0.68 24.86
C GLU A 870 -21.20 1.78 25.66
N GLU A 871 -21.50 1.52 26.93
CA GLU A 871 -22.09 2.52 27.85
C GLU A 871 -23.42 3.17 27.38
N VAL A 872 -24.26 2.41 26.67
CA VAL A 872 -25.50 2.92 26.07
C VAL A 872 -26.71 2.76 27.01
N SER A 873 -27.53 3.82 27.14
CA SER A 873 -28.82 3.77 27.83
C SER A 873 -29.93 3.22 26.92
N LEU A 874 -30.04 1.90 26.78
CA LEU A 874 -31.05 1.27 25.93
C LEU A 874 -32.47 1.45 26.48
N LEU A 875 -33.42 1.80 25.59
CA LEU A 875 -34.85 1.86 25.90
C LEU A 875 -35.51 0.48 25.91
N GLU A 876 -35.17 -0.40 24.96
CA GLU A 876 -35.72 -1.76 24.80
C GLU A 876 -34.82 -2.58 23.85
N ILE A 877 -34.41 -3.80 24.24
CA ILE A 877 -33.82 -4.77 23.30
C ILE A 877 -34.98 -5.43 22.54
N ALA A 878 -35.07 -5.16 21.24
CA ALA A 878 -36.01 -5.85 20.35
C ALA A 878 -35.26 -6.91 19.53
N GLY A 879 -35.94 -8.00 19.17
CA GLY A 879 -35.32 -9.07 18.40
C GLY A 879 -34.92 -8.70 16.98
N SER A 880 -33.97 -9.46 16.44
CA SER A 880 -33.52 -9.36 15.06
C SER A 880 -33.32 -10.73 14.44
N ASP A 881 -33.85 -10.91 13.22
CA ASP A 881 -33.61 -12.08 12.39
C ASP A 881 -32.43 -11.88 11.41
N ASN A 882 -31.71 -10.76 11.48
CA ASN A 882 -30.59 -10.46 10.57
C ASN A 882 -29.25 -10.19 11.29
N LEU A 883 -29.29 -9.99 12.61
CA LEU A 883 -28.10 -9.68 13.40
C LEU A 883 -27.20 -10.93 13.50
N GLU A 884 -25.95 -10.79 13.09
CA GLU A 884 -24.94 -11.86 13.11
C GLU A 884 -23.96 -11.66 14.28
N HIS A 885 -23.68 -10.42 14.68
CA HIS A 885 -22.76 -10.09 15.76
C HIS A 885 -23.34 -9.02 16.69
N LEU A 886 -23.33 -9.31 18.00
CA LEU A 886 -23.77 -8.39 19.05
C LEU A 886 -22.71 -8.31 20.15
N GLU A 887 -22.22 -7.11 20.37
CA GLU A 887 -21.28 -6.78 21.42
C GLU A 887 -21.87 -5.69 22.32
N VAL A 888 -21.93 -5.96 23.61
CA VAL A 888 -22.44 -5.04 24.63
C VAL A 888 -21.40 -4.92 25.73
N ASP A 889 -20.83 -3.73 25.88
CA ASP A 889 -19.93 -3.34 26.95
C ASP A 889 -20.58 -2.24 27.82
N SER A 890 -20.50 -2.36 29.13
CA SER A 890 -21.21 -1.48 30.07
C SER A 890 -20.44 -1.29 31.38
N VAL A 891 -19.22 -0.80 31.31
CA VAL A 891 -18.31 -0.67 32.46
C VAL A 891 -18.73 0.41 33.48
N LEU A 892 -19.42 1.49 33.08
CA LEU A 892 -19.69 2.65 33.95
C LEU A 892 -21.10 2.81 34.53
N LEU A 893 -21.99 1.82 34.42
CA LEU A 893 -23.37 1.99 34.91
C LEU A 893 -23.50 1.79 36.44
N SER A 894 -23.15 2.84 37.19
CA SER A 894 -23.85 3.20 38.45
C SER A 894 -25.15 3.97 38.15
N ILE A 895 -25.90 3.58 37.11
CA ILE A 895 -27.15 4.24 36.74
C ILE A 895 -28.30 3.63 37.54
N SER A 896 -28.93 4.50 38.32
CA SER A 896 -30.18 4.40 39.08
C SER A 896 -30.96 3.08 38.95
N ASP A 897 -31.43 2.57 40.09
CA ASP A 897 -32.30 1.41 40.33
C ASP A 897 -33.57 1.27 39.44
N ASN A 898 -33.77 2.12 38.43
CA ASN A 898 -34.89 2.11 37.50
C ASN A 898 -34.62 1.39 36.16
N CYS A 899 -33.39 0.93 35.86
CA CYS A 899 -33.15 0.07 34.70
C CYS A 899 -33.51 -1.40 35.03
N VAL A 900 -34.80 -1.65 35.24
CA VAL A 900 -35.39 -2.98 35.55
C VAL A 900 -35.40 -3.89 34.32
N SER A 901 -35.11 -3.38 33.13
CA SER A 901 -35.55 -3.96 31.85
C SER A 901 -34.73 -5.14 31.32
N LEU A 902 -33.53 -5.45 31.84
CA LEU A 902 -32.68 -6.55 31.32
C LEU A 902 -32.03 -7.40 32.42
N CYS A 903 -32.77 -7.74 33.48
CA CYS A 903 -32.36 -8.84 34.37
C CYS A 903 -32.22 -10.17 33.60
N THR A 904 -32.90 -10.31 32.46
CA THR A 904 -32.84 -11.48 31.60
C THR A 904 -32.49 -11.07 30.17
N PHE A 905 -31.43 -11.63 29.60
CA PHE A 905 -31.10 -11.45 28.19
C PHE A 905 -31.88 -12.48 27.33
N PRO A 906 -32.79 -12.04 26.43
CA PRO A 906 -33.63 -12.93 25.64
C PRO A 906 -32.92 -13.37 24.35
N LEU A 907 -32.09 -14.41 24.44
CA LEU A 907 -31.35 -14.92 23.29
C LEU A 907 -32.27 -15.49 22.19
N ASP A 908 -33.49 -15.91 22.54
CA ASP A 908 -34.53 -16.38 21.59
C ASP A 908 -34.91 -15.34 20.53
N PHE A 909 -34.64 -14.06 20.80
CA PHE A 909 -34.97 -12.95 19.92
C PHE A 909 -33.94 -12.73 18.80
N PHE A 910 -32.83 -13.48 18.79
CA PHE A 910 -31.69 -13.25 17.89
C PHE A 910 -31.29 -14.50 17.10
N GLN A 911 -32.21 -15.14 16.38
CA GLN A 911 -31.99 -16.50 15.84
C GLN A 911 -30.80 -16.66 14.88
N THR A 912 -30.34 -15.59 14.24
CA THR A 912 -29.19 -15.59 13.30
C THR A 912 -27.84 -15.28 13.96
N LEU A 913 -27.82 -15.00 15.26
CA LEU A 913 -26.64 -14.52 15.96
C LEU A 913 -25.54 -15.58 15.98
N LYS A 914 -24.33 -15.20 15.58
CA LYS A 914 -23.15 -16.06 15.57
C LYS A 914 -22.22 -15.77 16.73
N THR A 915 -22.14 -14.51 17.13
CA THR A 915 -21.30 -14.05 18.23
C THR A 915 -22.11 -13.17 19.17
N LEU A 916 -22.08 -13.52 20.45
CA LEU A 916 -22.65 -12.71 21.52
C LEU A 916 -21.58 -12.43 22.58
N ASN A 917 -21.25 -11.14 22.73
CA ASN A 917 -20.27 -10.68 23.69
C ASN A 917 -20.93 -9.73 24.69
N LEU A 918 -20.86 -10.08 25.98
CA LEU A 918 -21.46 -9.32 27.09
C LEU A 918 -20.37 -8.97 28.11
N TYR A 919 -19.94 -7.72 28.14
CA TYR A 919 -18.92 -7.19 29.05
C TYR A 919 -19.55 -6.19 30.03
N GLY A 920 -19.24 -6.32 31.32
CA GLY A 920 -19.64 -5.34 32.34
C GLY A 920 -21.16 -5.22 32.59
N PHE A 921 -21.98 -6.16 32.13
CA PHE A 921 -23.44 -6.04 32.19
C PHE A 921 -24.00 -6.27 33.62
N HIS A 922 -23.90 -5.25 34.49
CA HIS A 922 -24.08 -5.37 35.94
C HIS A 922 -25.48 -5.76 36.44
N ASN A 923 -26.54 -5.55 35.64
CA ASN A 923 -27.91 -5.92 36.02
C ASN A 923 -28.35 -7.30 35.50
N LEU A 924 -27.55 -7.94 34.66
CA LEU A 924 -27.83 -9.25 34.11
C LEU A 924 -27.87 -10.29 35.23
N GLN A 925 -29.01 -10.98 35.36
CA GLN A 925 -29.18 -12.10 36.30
C GLN A 925 -29.24 -13.44 35.56
N MET A 926 -29.76 -13.47 34.34
CA MET A 926 -29.99 -14.69 33.58
C MET A 926 -29.88 -14.48 32.08
N ILE A 927 -29.43 -15.51 31.35
CA ILE A 927 -29.62 -15.61 29.89
C ILE A 927 -30.75 -16.61 29.65
N SER A 928 -31.85 -16.18 29.04
CA SER A 928 -32.97 -17.06 28.69
C SER A 928 -32.87 -17.53 27.25
N GLN A 929 -32.97 -18.85 27.06
CA GLN A 929 -33.11 -19.49 25.78
C GLN A 929 -34.14 -20.62 25.94
N GLY A 930 -35.30 -20.50 25.30
CA GLY A 930 -36.36 -21.51 25.27
C GLY A 930 -36.38 -22.32 23.98
N LEU A 931 -35.77 -21.81 22.90
CA LEU A 931 -35.73 -22.43 21.58
C LEU A 931 -34.31 -22.89 21.21
N ILE A 932 -34.17 -23.73 20.19
CA ILE A 932 -32.84 -24.16 19.71
C ILE A 932 -32.20 -23.05 18.87
N HIS A 933 -30.99 -22.63 19.23
CA HIS A 933 -30.19 -21.63 18.53
C HIS A 933 -29.10 -22.29 17.66
N ASN A 934 -29.35 -22.43 16.36
CA ASN A 934 -28.48 -23.20 15.46
C ASN A 934 -27.26 -22.44 14.91
N HIS A 935 -27.12 -21.15 15.22
CA HIS A 935 -26.09 -20.30 14.60
C HIS A 935 -25.04 -19.74 15.56
N LEU A 936 -25.25 -19.81 16.88
CA LEU A 936 -24.37 -19.19 17.85
C LEU A 936 -23.09 -20.04 17.96
N GLU A 937 -21.98 -19.49 17.48
CA GLU A 937 -20.64 -20.10 17.44
C GLU A 937 -19.81 -19.68 18.66
N CYS A 938 -19.96 -18.43 19.12
CA CYS A 938 -19.20 -17.85 20.23
C CYS A 938 -20.10 -17.11 21.24
N LEU A 939 -19.88 -17.38 22.53
CA LEU A 939 -20.51 -16.71 23.65
C LEU A 939 -19.45 -16.26 24.65
N GLU A 940 -19.33 -14.94 24.85
CA GLU A 940 -18.42 -14.36 25.84
C GLU A 940 -19.19 -13.57 26.88
N ILE A 941 -18.89 -13.82 28.16
CA ILE A 941 -19.51 -13.14 29.30
C ILE A 941 -18.40 -12.73 30.27
N PHE A 942 -18.31 -11.44 30.55
CA PHE A 942 -17.24 -10.89 31.38
C PHE A 942 -17.80 -9.85 32.36
N SER A 943 -17.33 -9.87 33.62
CA SER A 943 -17.67 -8.87 34.65
C SER A 943 -19.18 -8.63 34.84
N CYS A 944 -20.00 -9.66 34.62
CA CYS A 944 -21.44 -9.62 34.83
C CYS A 944 -21.78 -9.98 36.29
N HIS A 945 -21.61 -9.02 37.21
CA HIS A 945 -21.60 -9.29 38.66
C HIS A 945 -22.90 -9.79 39.30
N LYS A 946 -24.07 -9.57 38.67
CA LYS A 946 -25.36 -10.08 39.16
C LYS A 946 -25.80 -11.39 38.51
N LEU A 947 -25.00 -11.96 37.60
CA LEU A 947 -25.38 -13.15 36.85
C LEU A 947 -25.49 -14.35 37.81
N GLU A 948 -26.69 -14.90 37.95
CA GLU A 948 -27.04 -15.99 38.87
C GLU A 948 -27.16 -17.33 38.12
N SER A 949 -27.59 -17.31 36.86
CA SER A 949 -27.80 -18.55 36.07
C SER A 949 -27.64 -18.36 34.56
N LEU A 950 -27.27 -19.45 33.89
CA LEU A 950 -27.20 -19.57 32.42
C LEU A 950 -28.39 -20.40 31.91
N CYS A 951 -28.55 -20.53 30.58
CA CYS A 951 -29.65 -21.31 29.98
C CYS A 951 -29.65 -22.77 30.47
N GLY A 952 -30.75 -23.25 31.06
CA GLY A 952 -30.82 -24.52 31.80
C GLY A 952 -30.47 -25.82 31.04
N ASN A 953 -30.41 -25.79 29.71
CA ASN A 953 -30.00 -26.94 28.89
C ASN A 953 -29.21 -26.51 27.64
N MET A 954 -28.02 -25.91 27.86
CA MET A 954 -27.15 -25.44 26.76
C MET A 954 -26.85 -26.54 25.74
N ARG A 955 -26.72 -27.80 26.17
CA ARG A 955 -26.47 -28.94 25.28
C ARG A 955 -27.49 -29.09 24.15
N MET A 956 -28.77 -28.89 24.44
CA MET A 956 -29.85 -28.96 23.46
C MET A 956 -30.09 -27.61 22.77
N LEU A 957 -29.95 -26.52 23.53
CA LEU A 957 -30.37 -25.20 23.10
C LEU A 957 -29.32 -24.48 22.25
N LEU A 958 -28.03 -24.79 22.39
CA LEU A 958 -26.92 -24.12 21.71
C LEU A 958 -26.01 -25.13 20.97
N PRO A 959 -26.54 -25.93 20.02
CA PRO A 959 -25.81 -27.04 19.42
C PRO A 959 -24.59 -26.60 18.59
N SER A 960 -24.51 -25.35 18.15
CA SER A 960 -23.42 -24.84 17.29
C SER A 960 -22.31 -24.10 18.06
N LEU A 961 -22.44 -23.99 19.38
CA LEU A 961 -21.49 -23.24 20.21
C LEU A 961 -20.15 -23.97 20.25
N ARG A 962 -19.09 -23.28 19.82
CA ARG A 962 -17.71 -23.77 19.77
C ARG A 962 -16.85 -23.15 20.86
N MET A 963 -17.07 -21.87 21.14
CA MET A 963 -16.33 -21.12 22.14
C MET A 963 -17.28 -20.59 23.22
N PHE A 964 -16.95 -20.88 24.47
CA PHE A 964 -17.64 -20.30 25.62
C PHE A 964 -16.62 -19.73 26.61
N LEU A 965 -16.67 -18.42 26.83
CA LEU A 965 -15.84 -17.74 27.81
C LEU A 965 -16.72 -17.10 28.87
N ILE A 966 -16.46 -17.42 30.13
CA ILE A 966 -17.07 -16.75 31.27
C ILE A 966 -16.02 -16.33 32.28
N LYS A 967 -16.05 -15.05 32.65
CA LYS A 967 -15.06 -14.45 33.55
C LYS A 967 -15.66 -13.42 34.49
N ASP A 968 -15.19 -13.39 35.74
CA ASP A 968 -15.56 -12.38 36.73
C ASP A 968 -17.08 -12.29 36.97
N CYS A 969 -17.70 -13.45 37.16
CA CYS A 969 -19.14 -13.62 37.41
C CYS A 969 -19.39 -14.17 38.83
N PRO A 970 -19.25 -13.35 39.89
CA PRO A 970 -19.21 -13.80 41.29
C PRO A 970 -20.51 -14.35 41.87
N ARG A 971 -21.66 -14.15 41.23
CA ARG A 971 -22.96 -14.66 41.70
C ARG A 971 -23.43 -15.93 41.01
N LEU A 972 -22.70 -16.44 40.04
CA LEU A 972 -23.09 -17.65 39.33
C LEU A 972 -22.97 -18.85 40.29
N GLU A 973 -24.06 -19.56 40.55
CA GLU A 973 -24.10 -20.65 41.54
C GLU A 973 -24.03 -22.05 40.92
N LEU A 974 -24.59 -22.24 39.71
CA LEU A 974 -24.63 -23.55 39.03
C LEU A 974 -24.48 -23.41 37.50
N PHE A 975 -23.72 -24.33 36.89
CA PHE A 975 -23.81 -24.62 35.46
C PHE A 975 -25.10 -25.40 35.16
N PRO A 976 -25.63 -25.32 33.92
CA PRO A 976 -26.88 -26.00 33.55
C PRO A 976 -26.80 -27.52 33.72
N ASP A 977 -27.80 -28.11 34.38
CA ASP A 977 -27.92 -29.56 34.62
C ASP A 977 -27.98 -30.38 33.31
N GLY A 978 -28.35 -29.77 32.18
CA GLY A 978 -28.35 -30.38 30.85
C GLY A 978 -26.96 -30.55 30.20
N GLY A 979 -25.91 -30.02 30.81
CA GLY A 979 -24.54 -30.08 30.32
C GLY A 979 -24.18 -29.07 29.21
N PHE A 980 -22.90 -29.02 28.87
CA PHE A 980 -22.38 -28.18 27.79
C PHE A 980 -22.69 -28.77 26.39
N PRO A 981 -22.72 -27.92 25.34
CA PRO A 981 -22.86 -28.36 23.94
C PRO A 981 -21.81 -29.37 23.50
N SER A 982 -22.22 -30.32 22.65
CA SER A 982 -21.33 -31.37 22.13
C SER A 982 -20.35 -30.89 21.06
N ASN A 983 -20.49 -29.66 20.56
CA ASN A 983 -19.56 -29.04 19.59
C ASN A 983 -18.66 -27.99 20.26
N LEU A 984 -18.70 -27.88 21.59
CA LEU A 984 -17.87 -26.94 22.34
C LEU A 984 -16.42 -27.39 22.29
N GLU A 985 -15.56 -26.61 21.64
CA GLU A 985 -14.13 -26.85 21.41
C GLU A 985 -13.28 -26.15 22.48
N ASP A 986 -13.64 -24.91 22.85
CA ASP A 986 -12.93 -24.05 23.79
C ASP A 986 -13.83 -23.59 24.95
N LEU A 987 -13.36 -23.80 26.18
CA LEU A 987 -14.02 -23.31 27.39
C LEU A 987 -13.03 -22.55 28.30
N THR A 988 -13.38 -21.32 28.64
CA THR A 988 -12.66 -20.54 29.65
C THR A 988 -13.58 -20.16 30.81
N ILE A 989 -13.18 -20.50 32.03
CA ILE A 989 -13.89 -20.17 33.27
C ILE A 989 -12.91 -19.50 34.24
N GLU A 990 -13.08 -18.21 34.52
CA GLU A 990 -12.21 -17.47 35.45
C GLU A 990 -13.03 -16.69 36.48
N ASP A 991 -12.61 -16.69 37.74
CA ASP A 991 -13.15 -15.80 38.78
C ASP A 991 -14.66 -15.92 39.03
N CYS A 992 -15.13 -17.15 39.26
CA CYS A 992 -16.54 -17.48 39.55
C CYS A 992 -16.67 -18.18 40.92
N PRO A 993 -16.47 -17.48 42.05
CA PRO A 993 -16.25 -18.06 43.39
C PRO A 993 -17.45 -18.75 44.06
N ARG A 994 -18.70 -18.47 43.68
CA ARG A 994 -19.91 -19.07 44.29
C ARG A 994 -20.36 -20.37 43.66
N LEU A 995 -19.81 -20.73 42.51
CA LEU A 995 -20.05 -22.02 41.90
C LEU A 995 -19.50 -23.10 42.86
N GLU A 996 -20.31 -24.10 43.21
CA GLU A 996 -19.81 -25.38 43.73
C GLU A 996 -19.09 -26.12 42.58
N LEU A 997 -17.95 -25.54 42.15
CA LEU A 997 -17.31 -25.72 40.86
C LEU A 997 -17.08 -27.19 40.54
N VAL A 998 -16.57 -27.97 41.48
CA VAL A 998 -16.16 -29.36 41.22
C VAL A 998 -17.37 -30.26 40.89
N ASP A 999 -18.44 -30.20 41.68
CA ASP A 999 -19.63 -31.06 41.48
C ASP A 999 -20.52 -30.57 40.34
N SER A 1000 -20.57 -29.25 40.12
CA SER A 1000 -21.30 -28.66 38.99
C SER A 1000 -20.58 -28.91 37.66
N MET A 1001 -19.25 -28.75 37.61
CA MET A 1001 -18.43 -29.04 36.42
C MET A 1001 -18.53 -30.51 36.02
N LYS A 1002 -18.47 -31.44 36.97
CA LYS A 1002 -18.59 -32.88 36.68
C LYS A 1002 -19.92 -33.22 36.01
N ARG A 1003 -21.02 -32.62 36.49
CA ARG A 1003 -22.35 -32.76 35.87
C ARG A 1003 -22.42 -32.08 34.50
N ALA A 1004 -21.81 -30.90 34.37
CA ALA A 1004 -21.86 -30.08 33.17
C ALA A 1004 -21.01 -30.64 32.01
N PHE A 1005 -19.84 -31.22 32.30
CA PHE A 1005 -18.98 -31.83 31.31
C PHE A 1005 -19.52 -33.16 30.80
N GLY A 1006 -20.07 -34.02 31.67
CA GLY A 1006 -20.56 -35.34 31.28
C GLY A 1006 -19.56 -36.12 30.43
N ASP A 1007 -20.02 -36.70 29.32
CA ASP A 1007 -19.19 -37.38 28.29
C ASP A 1007 -18.80 -36.44 27.14
N ASN A 1008 -18.56 -35.14 27.38
CA ASN A 1008 -18.19 -34.22 26.30
C ASN A 1008 -16.94 -34.74 25.58
N SER A 1009 -17.08 -34.97 24.27
CA SER A 1009 -16.06 -35.59 23.41
C SER A 1009 -15.33 -34.59 22.51
N SER A 1010 -15.75 -33.33 22.51
CA SER A 1010 -15.25 -32.31 21.57
C SER A 1010 -14.50 -31.17 22.24
N LEU A 1011 -14.53 -31.07 23.58
CA LEU A 1011 -13.78 -30.04 24.30
C LEU A 1011 -12.28 -30.33 24.22
N GLU A 1012 -11.56 -29.50 23.47
CA GLU A 1012 -10.11 -29.62 23.21
C GLU A 1012 -9.31 -28.73 24.18
N SER A 1013 -9.81 -27.53 24.47
CA SER A 1013 -9.14 -26.55 25.31
C SER A 1013 -9.97 -26.14 26.52
N LEU A 1014 -9.35 -26.19 27.70
CA LEU A 1014 -9.97 -25.78 28.95
C LEU A 1014 -9.02 -24.86 29.74
N SER A 1015 -9.45 -23.63 29.96
CA SER A 1015 -8.77 -22.68 30.84
C SER A 1015 -9.61 -22.43 32.08
N ILE A 1016 -9.04 -22.69 33.25
CA ILE A 1016 -9.70 -22.47 34.53
C ILE A 1016 -8.82 -21.62 35.41
N ALA A 1017 -9.37 -20.56 35.99
CA ALA A 1017 -8.61 -19.71 36.91
C ALA A 1017 -9.38 -19.25 38.15
N LYS A 1018 -8.63 -19.02 39.24
CA LYS A 1018 -9.12 -18.63 40.57
C LYS A 1018 -10.09 -19.66 41.21
N LEU A 1019 -9.75 -20.94 41.12
CA LEU A 1019 -10.43 -21.98 41.90
C LEU A 1019 -9.97 -21.95 43.36
N ASP A 1020 -10.92 -22.18 44.27
CA ASP A 1020 -10.65 -22.36 45.71
C ASP A 1020 -10.59 -23.85 46.05
N VAL A 1021 -9.48 -24.50 45.72
CA VAL A 1021 -9.25 -25.94 45.95
C VAL A 1021 -7.81 -26.20 46.38
N GLU A 1022 -7.60 -27.14 47.29
CA GLU A 1022 -6.25 -27.57 47.73
C GLU A 1022 -5.59 -28.53 46.73
N CYS A 1023 -6.38 -29.32 45.99
CA CYS A 1023 -5.89 -30.31 45.04
C CYS A 1023 -6.79 -30.43 43.79
N PHE A 1024 -6.18 -30.47 42.60
CA PHE A 1024 -6.90 -30.47 41.31
C PHE A 1024 -6.04 -31.06 40.17
N PRO A 1025 -6.63 -31.63 39.10
CA PRO A 1025 -8.03 -32.04 38.92
C PRO A 1025 -8.31 -33.42 39.53
N HIS A 1026 -9.50 -33.64 40.09
CA HIS A 1026 -9.89 -34.96 40.60
C HIS A 1026 -10.18 -35.98 39.50
N LYS A 1027 -10.03 -37.27 39.82
CA LYS A 1027 -10.39 -38.38 38.92
C LYS A 1027 -11.83 -38.28 38.39
N GLY A 1028 -12.00 -38.29 37.07
CA GLY A 1028 -13.30 -38.25 36.39
C GLY A 1028 -14.01 -36.90 36.46
N LEU A 1029 -13.27 -35.81 36.73
CA LEU A 1029 -13.79 -34.44 36.72
C LEU A 1029 -13.77 -33.81 35.32
N LEU A 1030 -12.68 -34.01 34.58
CA LEU A 1030 -12.42 -33.37 33.30
C LEU A 1030 -12.65 -34.33 32.12
N PRO A 1031 -13.10 -33.85 30.95
CA PRO A 1031 -13.37 -34.68 29.78
C PRO A 1031 -12.08 -35.24 29.14
N LEU A 1032 -12.17 -36.46 28.60
CA LEU A 1032 -11.02 -37.19 28.04
C LEU A 1032 -10.52 -36.63 26.70
N SER A 1033 -11.31 -35.76 26.05
CA SER A 1033 -10.98 -35.10 24.78
C SER A 1033 -9.97 -33.96 24.91
N LEU A 1034 -9.73 -33.46 26.14
CA LEU A 1034 -8.87 -32.30 26.36
C LEU A 1034 -7.45 -32.52 25.86
N THR A 1035 -6.99 -31.62 24.99
CA THR A 1035 -5.61 -31.52 24.51
C THR A 1035 -4.83 -30.43 25.24
N CYS A 1036 -5.52 -29.38 25.71
CA CYS A 1036 -4.93 -28.24 26.40
C CYS A 1036 -5.65 -27.95 27.72
N LEU A 1037 -4.90 -27.87 28.82
CA LEU A 1037 -5.42 -27.50 30.14
C LEU A 1037 -4.58 -26.36 30.71
N THR A 1038 -5.23 -25.23 31.00
CA THR A 1038 -4.62 -24.09 31.69
C THR A 1038 -5.25 -23.95 33.08
N ILE A 1039 -4.40 -23.92 34.12
CA ILE A 1039 -4.80 -23.69 35.51
C ILE A 1039 -4.11 -22.41 35.97
N GLY A 1040 -4.89 -21.35 36.16
CA GLY A 1040 -4.40 -20.01 36.46
C GLY A 1040 -4.85 -19.49 37.83
N ARG A 1041 -4.07 -18.65 38.49
CA ARG A 1041 -4.51 -17.79 39.62
C ARG A 1041 -5.20 -18.54 40.77
N CYS A 1042 -4.95 -19.84 40.95
CA CYS A 1042 -5.55 -20.66 42.00
C CYS A 1042 -4.71 -20.56 43.27
N LEU A 1043 -5.10 -19.67 44.19
CA LEU A 1043 -4.25 -19.27 45.32
C LEU A 1043 -4.08 -20.38 46.37
N ASN A 1044 -5.09 -21.22 46.58
CA ASN A 1044 -5.06 -22.29 47.59
C ASN A 1044 -4.62 -23.65 47.04
N LEU A 1045 -4.28 -23.74 45.74
CA LEU A 1045 -3.86 -24.99 45.12
C LEU A 1045 -2.47 -25.39 45.62
N GLU A 1046 -2.40 -26.44 46.43
CA GLU A 1046 -1.15 -26.96 46.99
C GLU A 1046 -0.54 -28.08 46.15
N LYS A 1047 -1.38 -28.92 45.52
CA LYS A 1047 -0.95 -30.15 44.82
C LYS A 1047 -1.77 -30.46 43.57
N LEU A 1048 -1.15 -31.08 42.57
CA LEU A 1048 -1.85 -31.66 41.43
C LEU A 1048 -2.20 -33.14 41.69
N ASP A 1049 -3.43 -33.57 41.39
CA ASP A 1049 -3.83 -34.98 41.53
C ASP A 1049 -3.42 -35.78 40.28
N TYR A 1050 -2.44 -36.67 40.46
CA TYR A 1050 -1.95 -37.56 39.41
C TYR A 1050 -3.07 -38.45 38.83
N LYS A 1051 -4.01 -38.93 39.65
CA LYS A 1051 -5.06 -39.84 39.18
C LYS A 1051 -6.04 -39.14 38.24
N GLY A 1052 -6.25 -37.84 38.43
CA GLY A 1052 -7.04 -37.02 37.50
C GLY A 1052 -6.29 -36.74 36.22
N LEU A 1053 -5.03 -36.27 36.31
CA LEU A 1053 -4.21 -35.98 35.13
C LEU A 1053 -3.97 -37.23 34.27
N ARG A 1054 -3.72 -38.39 34.88
CA ARG A 1054 -3.43 -39.65 34.18
C ARG A 1054 -4.59 -40.15 33.30
N GLN A 1055 -5.84 -39.83 33.66
CA GLN A 1055 -6.97 -40.23 32.82
C GLN A 1055 -7.06 -39.44 31.52
N LEU A 1056 -6.48 -38.24 31.45
CA LEU A 1056 -6.54 -37.36 30.28
C LEU A 1056 -5.53 -37.80 29.23
N SER A 1057 -5.81 -38.93 28.57
CA SER A 1057 -4.92 -39.55 27.58
C SER A 1057 -4.61 -38.66 26.37
N SER A 1058 -5.47 -37.68 26.09
CA SER A 1058 -5.33 -36.74 24.97
C SER A 1058 -4.59 -35.45 25.35
N LEU A 1059 -4.29 -35.23 26.63
CA LEU A 1059 -3.73 -33.97 27.12
C LEU A 1059 -2.28 -33.81 26.68
N GLN A 1060 -2.03 -32.84 25.80
CA GLN A 1060 -0.75 -32.54 25.20
C GLN A 1060 -0.06 -31.32 25.83
N ALA A 1061 -0.84 -30.35 26.33
CA ALA A 1061 -0.33 -29.13 26.92
C ALA A 1061 -0.96 -28.86 28.29
N LEU A 1062 -0.11 -28.58 29.27
CA LEU A 1062 -0.49 -28.15 30.62
C LEU A 1062 0.17 -26.79 30.92
N SER A 1063 -0.62 -25.77 31.20
CA SER A 1063 -0.12 -24.46 31.63
C SER A 1063 -0.56 -24.17 33.07
N LEU A 1064 0.39 -23.79 33.92
CA LEU A 1064 0.21 -23.44 35.33
C LEU A 1064 0.63 -21.99 35.51
N GLU A 1065 -0.32 -21.10 35.77
CA GLU A 1065 -0.06 -19.66 35.86
C GLU A 1065 -0.45 -19.10 37.22
N ASN A 1066 0.44 -18.33 37.86
CA ASN A 1066 0.15 -17.58 39.09
C ASN A 1066 -0.51 -18.43 40.22
N CYS A 1067 -0.01 -19.64 40.47
CA CYS A 1067 -0.43 -20.53 41.56
C CYS A 1067 0.65 -20.55 42.65
N PRO A 1068 0.63 -19.61 43.63
CA PRO A 1068 1.75 -19.38 44.53
C PRO A 1068 2.00 -20.49 45.56
N ASN A 1069 0.94 -21.19 45.99
CA ASN A 1069 1.02 -22.24 47.00
C ASN A 1069 1.27 -23.64 46.43
N LEU A 1070 1.36 -23.78 45.10
CA LEU A 1070 1.57 -25.08 44.45
C LEU A 1070 2.97 -25.60 44.74
N GLN A 1071 3.07 -26.60 45.61
CA GLN A 1071 4.32 -26.97 46.25
C GLN A 1071 5.19 -27.86 45.36
N CYS A 1072 4.63 -28.85 44.69
CA CYS A 1072 5.38 -29.83 43.90
C CYS A 1072 4.55 -30.46 42.77
N LEU A 1073 5.25 -31.07 41.81
CA LEU A 1073 4.63 -31.97 40.84
C LEU A 1073 4.33 -33.34 41.47
N PRO A 1074 3.34 -34.09 40.95
CA PRO A 1074 2.98 -35.39 41.51
C PRO A 1074 4.18 -36.34 41.63
N GLU A 1075 4.20 -37.19 42.66
CA GLU A 1075 5.33 -38.09 42.94
C GLU A 1075 5.60 -39.05 41.77
N GLU A 1076 4.53 -39.50 41.10
CA GLU A 1076 4.58 -40.38 39.95
C GLU A 1076 5.00 -39.68 38.63
N GLY A 1077 5.21 -38.36 38.67
CA GLY A 1077 5.49 -37.54 37.49
C GLY A 1077 4.22 -37.07 36.76
N LEU A 1078 4.40 -36.43 35.60
CA LEU A 1078 3.30 -36.02 34.73
C LEU A 1078 2.96 -37.14 33.72
N PRO A 1079 1.70 -37.22 33.24
CA PRO A 1079 1.32 -38.18 32.19
C PRO A 1079 2.21 -38.08 30.94
N GLU A 1080 2.55 -39.22 30.34
CA GLU A 1080 3.41 -39.30 29.14
C GLU A 1080 2.83 -38.58 27.91
N SER A 1081 1.53 -38.30 27.89
CA SER A 1081 0.87 -37.55 26.81
C SER A 1081 1.25 -36.06 26.80
N ILE A 1082 1.69 -35.50 27.93
CA ILE A 1082 2.00 -34.07 28.06
C ILE A 1082 3.34 -33.77 27.39
N SER A 1083 3.26 -33.10 26.25
CA SER A 1083 4.42 -32.66 25.45
C SER A 1083 4.86 -31.23 25.75
N CYS A 1084 3.95 -30.40 26.28
CA CYS A 1084 4.18 -29.01 26.62
C CYS A 1084 3.80 -28.73 28.08
N LEU A 1085 4.74 -28.19 28.87
CA LEU A 1085 4.49 -27.70 30.23
C LEU A 1085 4.94 -26.26 30.34
N GLU A 1086 4.02 -25.40 30.73
CA GLU A 1086 4.29 -24.00 31.00
C GLU A 1086 4.03 -23.69 32.48
N ILE A 1087 4.99 -23.07 33.15
CA ILE A 1087 4.90 -22.65 34.55
C ILE A 1087 5.23 -21.16 34.59
N LYS A 1088 4.23 -20.31 34.76
CA LYS A 1088 4.40 -18.86 34.92
C LYS A 1088 4.06 -18.43 36.33
N GLN A 1089 4.91 -17.62 36.97
CA GLN A 1089 4.57 -16.98 38.26
C GLN A 1089 4.15 -17.97 39.38
N CYS A 1090 4.66 -19.20 39.36
CA CYS A 1090 4.44 -20.22 40.41
C CYS A 1090 5.74 -20.42 41.21
N PRO A 1091 6.07 -19.58 42.20
CA PRO A 1091 7.41 -19.51 42.83
C PRO A 1091 7.89 -20.81 43.47
N LEU A 1092 7.04 -21.52 44.22
CA LEU A 1092 7.43 -22.76 44.91
C LEU A 1092 7.73 -23.89 43.93
N LEU A 1093 6.85 -24.10 42.95
CA LEU A 1093 7.04 -25.08 41.89
C LEU A 1093 8.25 -24.76 40.99
N LYS A 1094 8.44 -23.47 40.65
CA LYS A 1094 9.56 -22.98 39.86
C LYS A 1094 10.90 -23.30 40.53
N GLN A 1095 11.04 -23.08 41.85
CA GLN A 1095 12.27 -23.41 42.58
C GLN A 1095 12.62 -24.91 42.49
N ARG A 1096 11.62 -25.79 42.55
CA ARG A 1096 11.82 -27.25 42.46
C ARG A 1096 12.09 -27.76 41.05
N CYS A 1097 11.76 -26.97 40.02
CA CYS A 1097 11.95 -27.31 38.61
C CYS A 1097 13.18 -26.62 37.96
N GLN A 1098 13.89 -25.72 38.66
CA GLN A 1098 15.04 -24.98 38.13
C GLN A 1098 16.37 -25.75 38.25
N LYS A 1099 17.24 -25.58 37.23
CA LYS A 1099 18.57 -26.23 37.16
C LYS A 1099 19.70 -25.51 37.90
N GLU A 1100 19.52 -24.24 38.30
CA GLU A 1100 20.61 -23.35 38.76
C GLU A 1100 20.89 -23.39 40.28
N LEU A 1101 20.20 -24.24 41.05
CA LEU A 1101 20.43 -24.39 42.49
C LEU A 1101 21.52 -25.45 42.75
N GLU A 1102 22.45 -25.18 43.69
CA GLU A 1102 23.63 -26.01 44.00
C GLU A 1102 23.33 -27.49 44.37
N GLN A 1103 22.07 -27.87 44.57
CA GLN A 1103 21.63 -29.24 44.84
C GLN A 1103 20.73 -29.88 43.75
N GLY A 1104 20.43 -29.17 42.66
CA GLY A 1104 19.47 -29.62 41.63
C GLY A 1104 18.01 -29.60 42.13
N GLY A 1105 17.07 -29.14 41.31
CA GLY A 1105 15.65 -29.12 41.68
C GLY A 1105 15.07 -30.54 41.83
N GLU A 1106 14.41 -30.83 42.96
CA GLU A 1106 13.84 -32.16 43.29
C GLU A 1106 12.79 -32.66 42.29
N ASP A 1107 12.11 -31.78 41.55
CA ASP A 1107 11.09 -32.16 40.56
C ASP A 1107 11.63 -32.13 39.11
N LEU A 1108 12.94 -31.86 38.92
CA LEU A 1108 13.58 -31.81 37.60
C LEU A 1108 13.44 -33.14 36.85
N GLU A 1109 13.64 -34.28 37.54
CA GLU A 1109 13.53 -35.61 36.94
C GLU A 1109 12.12 -35.92 36.41
N LYS A 1110 11.09 -35.31 37.01
CA LYS A 1110 9.67 -35.49 36.66
C LYS A 1110 9.29 -34.77 35.36
N ILE A 1111 10.12 -33.84 34.88
CA ILE A 1111 9.86 -33.01 33.68
C ILE A 1111 10.90 -33.19 32.57
N LEU A 1112 11.88 -34.09 32.74
CA LEU A 1112 12.93 -34.35 31.75
C LEU A 1112 12.39 -34.82 30.39
N ASN A 1113 11.24 -35.48 30.40
CA ASN A 1113 10.63 -36.07 29.19
C ASN A 1113 9.67 -35.11 28.47
N ILE A 1114 9.51 -33.87 28.95
CA ILE A 1114 8.61 -32.86 28.36
C ILE A 1114 9.34 -32.13 27.22
N GLN A 1115 8.75 -32.12 26.03
CA GLN A 1115 9.41 -31.59 24.80
C GLN A 1115 9.51 -30.06 24.79
N ARG A 1116 8.49 -29.36 25.29
CA ARG A 1116 8.44 -27.89 25.39
C ARG A 1116 8.19 -27.50 26.83
N LEU A 1117 9.23 -26.98 27.49
CA LEU A 1117 9.18 -26.56 28.89
C LEU A 1117 9.47 -25.05 28.98
N LEU A 1118 8.50 -24.28 29.45
CA LEU A 1118 8.66 -22.83 29.68
C LEU A 1118 8.43 -22.54 31.16
N ILE A 1119 9.45 -22.05 31.87
CA ILE A 1119 9.35 -21.71 33.29
C ILE A 1119 9.71 -20.23 33.46
N MET A 1120 8.72 -19.37 33.73
CA MET A 1120 8.85 -17.91 33.83
C MET A 1120 8.56 -17.36 35.22
#